data_AF-A0A1G6ZPV6-F1
#
_entry.id   AF-A0A1G6ZPV6-F1
#
_cell.length_a   1.000
_cell.length_b   1.000
_cell.length_c   1.000
_cell.angle_alpha   90.00
_cell.angle_beta   90.00
_cell.angle_gamma   90.00
#
_symmetry.space_group_name_H-M   'P 1'
#
loop_
_entity.id
_entity.type
_entity.pdbx_description
1 polymer ?
#
loop_
_entity_poly.entity_id
_entity_poly.type
_entity_poly.pdbx_seq_one_letter_code
_entity_poly.pdbx_strand_id
1 'polypeptide(L)'
;MKNLHFLLLRHFISSPIPVLPIFENRKSLFNKARTKLILLLSVSLLLFQPLPSDAQAPQQFSFQGVARDASGKILTNKNILVAFDIHEGTANGSIKFGELHSTSTNSNGIFNLQVGSINSLATINWDVNPYFLQVGIHYDGLPAVVDLGTTQLLSVPYSLFASKSNNAAISVKSDTSMVTQKWIDNEPIIQTGDDAGALLPDVLDGKMLIWYPKKAAFRAGKNTGNNWNRATMGLGSFATGNGTLASGDYSASFGDKSEATGTNSFATGSLSKASGSNSVGMISAQASGSFSAAIGSLAEATDDNALALGYASKATNNYAVAIGNAATSSGENAITIGHSSSATGTNSLAIGEANSASAENATAVGHQALSSGANSISIGYRTTVKSFGGFAAGLFNNTSDNPNATSPVDSDRLLQIGNGFSNVNRSNALTILRNGNIGIGNNVLTPEYIMDFGGRPRVRHNGNTAGIYFNNSQNAAEGFVGMRTDVEVGFFIGNAWRLFVNASGAVHADSFLPFSDKRLKTNITPLKNSLIHLRKVSGYHYNWKDQNKDKGLQTGVIAQEVEELFPELVSTAQNGYKAVNYNGLIPHLIEAVKELDKKTEEITALKKELASMQEVAKKLTALEASVKELLAGQARTSTSTAK
;
A
#
# COMPACT_ATOMS: atom_id res chain seq x y z
N MET A 1 6.59 32.12 -15.80
CA MET A 1 7.64 33.16 -15.79
C MET A 1 7.79 33.72 -14.37
N LYS A 2 8.86 33.31 -13.67
CA LYS A 2 9.70 34.06 -12.71
C LYS A 2 10.41 33.06 -11.77
N ASN A 3 11.72 32.93 -12.02
CA ASN A 3 12.86 32.60 -11.13
C ASN A 3 12.76 31.36 -10.23
N LEU A 4 13.44 30.22 -10.51
CA LEU A 4 14.88 29.95 -10.68
C LEU A 4 15.69 30.04 -9.37
N HIS A 5 15.95 28.89 -8.73
CA HIS A 5 17.29 28.39 -8.35
C HIS A 5 17.18 27.09 -7.54
N PHE A 6 17.57 25.95 -8.14
CA PHE A 6 18.52 25.04 -7.50
C PHE A 6 19.22 24.21 -8.60
N LEU A 7 20.55 24.42 -8.67
CA LEU A 7 21.61 23.80 -9.47
C LEU A 7 21.47 22.25 -9.54
N LEU A 8 21.49 21.66 -10.74
CA LEU A 8 22.65 21.01 -11.43
C LEU A 8 23.11 19.71 -10.71
N LEU A 9 23.24 18.52 -11.31
CA LEU A 9 23.74 18.11 -12.64
C LEU A 9 23.43 16.57 -12.77
N ARG A 10 22.68 15.98 -13.73
CA ARG A 10 22.94 15.71 -15.19
C ARG A 10 24.22 14.87 -15.41
N HIS A 11 24.21 13.59 -15.82
CA HIS A 11 24.12 13.09 -17.22
C HIS A 11 24.29 11.52 -17.24
N PHE A 12 23.41 10.73 -17.91
CA PHE A 12 23.54 10.10 -19.27
C PHE A 12 24.54 8.91 -19.33
N ILE A 13 24.23 7.64 -19.69
CA ILE A 13 23.84 7.00 -20.99
C ILE A 13 23.69 5.47 -20.70
N SER A 14 22.53 4.81 -20.90
CA SER A 14 22.07 3.98 -22.04
C SER A 14 23.03 2.95 -22.69
N SER A 15 22.75 1.64 -22.51
CA SER A 15 22.64 0.54 -23.51
C SER A 15 23.36 -0.79 -23.14
N PRO A 16 22.83 -1.97 -23.55
CA PRO A 16 23.17 -3.30 -23.02
C PRO A 16 24.04 -4.18 -23.95
N ILE A 17 24.69 -5.24 -23.42
CA ILE A 17 25.10 -6.54 -24.06
C ILE A 17 25.97 -7.38 -23.05
N PRO A 18 25.98 -8.73 -23.12
CA PRO A 18 25.87 -9.67 -21.99
C PRO A 18 27.18 -10.38 -21.59
N VAL A 19 27.15 -11.24 -20.52
CA VAL A 19 27.88 -12.55 -20.39
C VAL A 19 27.78 -13.15 -18.95
N LEU A 20 27.24 -14.39 -18.89
CA LEU A 20 27.45 -15.56 -18.00
C LEU A 20 27.30 -15.53 -16.44
N PRO A 21 26.85 -16.65 -15.83
CA PRO A 21 26.46 -16.73 -14.42
C PRO A 21 27.64 -17.13 -13.52
N ILE A 22 28.04 -16.27 -12.57
CA ILE A 22 28.98 -16.64 -11.51
C ILE A 22 28.55 -15.97 -10.20
N PHE A 23 27.62 -16.58 -9.46
CA PHE A 23 27.37 -16.22 -8.05
C PHE A 23 26.93 -17.41 -7.19
N GLU A 24 27.69 -18.51 -7.26
CA GLU A 24 27.74 -19.52 -6.19
C GLU A 24 29.19 -19.69 -5.73
N ASN A 25 29.71 -18.81 -4.86
CA ASN A 25 30.83 -19.16 -3.94
C ASN A 25 31.31 -18.10 -2.92
N ARG A 26 30.53 -17.06 -2.57
CA ARG A 26 31.00 -16.12 -1.52
C ARG A 26 30.95 -16.64 -0.07
N LYS A 27 30.20 -17.73 0.21
CA LYS A 27 30.12 -18.32 1.56
C LYS A 27 31.32 -19.23 1.91
N SER A 28 32.00 -19.80 0.91
CA SER A 28 33.13 -20.72 1.11
C SER A 28 34.45 -20.01 1.51
N LEU A 29 34.71 -18.83 0.93
CA LEU A 29 35.91 -18.03 1.19
C LEU A 29 35.92 -17.37 2.57
N PHE A 30 34.75 -16.97 3.09
CA PHE A 30 34.64 -16.37 4.43
C PHE A 30 34.83 -17.40 5.57
N ASN A 31 34.43 -18.66 5.35
CA ASN A 31 34.63 -19.72 6.34
C ASN A 31 36.09 -20.19 6.40
N LYS A 32 36.79 -20.30 5.25
CA LYS A 32 38.23 -20.67 5.23
C LYS A 32 39.15 -19.62 5.87
N ALA A 33 38.80 -18.34 5.78
CA ALA A 33 39.56 -17.26 6.43
C ALA A 33 39.38 -17.25 7.96
N ARG A 34 38.18 -17.55 8.47
CA ARG A 34 37.91 -17.70 9.91
C ARG A 34 38.61 -18.90 10.52
N THR A 35 38.63 -20.05 9.85
CA THR A 35 39.31 -21.25 10.38
C THR A 35 40.83 -21.06 10.45
N LYS A 36 41.46 -20.37 9.49
CA LYS A 36 42.91 -20.06 9.55
C LYS A 36 43.25 -19.00 10.60
N LEU A 37 42.39 -18.01 10.83
CA LEU A 37 42.61 -16.99 11.86
C LEU A 37 42.45 -17.56 13.28
N ILE A 38 41.49 -18.48 13.49
CA ILE A 38 41.30 -19.19 14.77
C ILE A 38 42.45 -20.18 15.03
N LEU A 39 42.99 -20.82 13.98
CA LEU A 39 44.15 -21.72 14.11
C LEU A 39 45.46 -20.95 14.40
N LEU A 40 45.67 -19.76 13.82
CA LEU A 40 46.83 -18.92 14.15
C LEU A 40 46.74 -18.32 15.56
N LEU A 41 45.54 -17.95 16.03
CA LEU A 41 45.35 -17.44 17.40
C LEU A 41 45.55 -18.55 18.45
N SER A 42 45.17 -19.79 18.14
CA SER A 42 45.35 -20.93 19.05
C SER A 42 46.80 -21.41 19.12
N VAL A 43 47.57 -21.34 18.02
CA VAL A 43 49.02 -21.67 18.04
C VAL A 43 49.84 -20.57 18.74
N SER A 44 49.43 -19.30 18.67
CA SER A 44 50.12 -18.22 19.39
C SER A 44 49.85 -18.22 20.90
N LEU A 45 48.74 -18.80 21.36
CA LEU A 45 48.39 -18.91 22.78
C LEU A 45 49.03 -20.14 23.46
N LEU A 46 49.48 -21.13 22.66
CA LEU A 46 50.21 -22.32 23.13
C LEU A 46 51.72 -22.09 23.32
N LEU A 47 52.26 -20.96 22.85
CA LEU A 47 53.70 -20.61 22.96
C LEU A 47 54.04 -19.68 24.13
N PHE A 48 53.06 -19.27 24.94
CA PHE A 48 53.25 -18.46 26.15
C PHE A 48 52.71 -19.21 27.38
N GLN A 49 53.43 -20.23 27.84
CA GLN A 49 53.25 -20.74 29.20
C GLN A 49 54.25 -20.05 30.13
N PRO A 50 53.81 -19.46 31.26
CA PRO A 50 54.73 -18.91 32.25
C PRO A 50 55.48 -20.07 32.90
N LEU A 51 56.81 -20.08 32.78
CA LEU A 51 57.67 -20.94 33.59
C LEU A 51 57.59 -20.47 35.05
N PRO A 52 57.41 -21.35 36.04
CA PRO A 52 57.52 -20.98 37.44
C PRO A 52 58.96 -20.56 37.73
N SER A 53 59.16 -19.30 38.08
CA SER A 53 60.40 -18.80 38.66
C SER A 53 60.37 -19.07 40.16
N ASP A 54 61.03 -20.14 40.60
CA ASP A 54 61.38 -20.29 42.01
C ASP A 54 62.48 -19.29 42.35
N ALA A 55 62.08 -18.08 42.73
CA ALA A 55 62.97 -17.14 43.39
C ALA A 55 63.17 -17.62 44.83
N GLN A 56 64.18 -18.47 45.06
CA GLN A 56 64.57 -18.82 46.43
C GLN A 56 65.22 -17.58 47.06
N ALA A 57 64.51 -16.92 47.98
CA ALA A 57 65.13 -15.91 48.83
C ALA A 57 66.24 -16.60 49.66
N PRO A 58 67.49 -16.10 49.64
CA PRO A 58 68.56 -16.68 50.44
C PRO A 58 68.19 -16.66 51.93
N GLN A 59 68.19 -17.82 52.60
CA GLN A 59 67.88 -17.93 54.03
C GLN A 59 69.12 -17.68 54.91
N GLN A 60 69.78 -16.54 54.66
CA GLN A 60 70.96 -16.08 55.39
C GLN A 60 71.01 -14.55 55.39
N PHE A 61 71.67 -13.97 56.39
CA PHE A 61 71.88 -12.51 56.45
C PHE A 61 73.33 -12.17 56.77
N SER A 62 73.81 -11.06 56.22
CA SER A 62 75.18 -10.59 56.47
C SER A 62 75.31 -9.95 57.86
N PHE A 63 76.40 -10.24 58.56
CA PHE A 63 76.78 -9.63 59.82
C PHE A 63 78.20 -9.09 59.74
N GLN A 64 78.40 -7.83 60.14
CA GLN A 64 79.72 -7.20 60.25
C GLN A 64 79.92 -6.71 61.68
N GLY A 65 81.05 -7.07 62.28
CA GLY A 65 81.41 -6.66 63.64
C GLY A 65 82.84 -6.18 63.74
N VAL A 66 83.15 -5.45 64.81
CA VAL A 66 84.52 -5.05 65.19
C VAL A 66 84.90 -5.79 66.46
N ALA A 67 85.89 -6.68 66.38
CA ALA A 67 86.35 -7.44 67.53
C ALA A 67 87.29 -6.61 68.42
N ARG A 68 87.01 -6.61 69.72
CA ARG A 68 87.79 -5.90 70.75
C ARG A 68 88.10 -6.85 71.90
N ASP A 69 89.22 -6.63 72.56
CA ASP A 69 89.54 -7.31 73.81
C ASP A 69 88.77 -6.72 75.00
N ALA A 70 88.90 -7.35 76.18
CA ALA A 70 88.21 -6.92 77.41
C ALA A 70 88.61 -5.50 77.88
N SER A 71 89.71 -4.93 77.37
CA SER A 71 90.14 -3.55 77.63
C SER A 71 89.62 -2.55 76.59
N GLY A 72 88.86 -3.02 75.58
CA GLY A 72 88.29 -2.22 74.51
C GLY A 72 89.22 -1.99 73.30
N LYS A 73 90.43 -2.57 73.31
CA LYS A 73 91.40 -2.44 72.22
C LYS A 73 91.04 -3.39 71.07
N ILE A 74 91.17 -2.91 69.83
CA ILE A 74 90.82 -3.70 68.64
C ILE A 74 91.76 -4.90 68.45
N LEU A 75 91.18 -6.04 68.09
CA LEU A 75 91.89 -7.27 67.78
C LEU A 75 92.22 -7.28 66.29
N THR A 76 93.43 -6.88 65.89
CA THR A 76 93.81 -6.73 64.47
C THR A 76 94.52 -7.96 63.92
N ASN A 77 94.12 -8.41 62.72
CA ASN A 77 94.73 -9.58 62.04
C ASN A 77 94.80 -10.84 62.91
N LYS A 78 93.75 -11.09 63.70
CA LYS A 78 93.66 -12.23 64.63
C LYS A 78 92.58 -13.20 64.19
N ASN A 79 92.86 -14.49 64.35
CA ASN A 79 91.86 -15.53 64.23
C ASN A 79 90.95 -15.46 65.45
N ILE A 80 89.65 -15.43 65.19
CA ILE A 80 88.59 -15.37 66.17
C ILE A 80 87.54 -16.44 65.83
N LEU A 81 86.86 -16.92 66.86
CA LEU A 81 85.61 -17.65 66.72
C LEU A 81 84.46 -16.74 67.13
N VAL A 82 83.40 -16.70 66.34
CA VAL A 82 82.21 -15.89 66.62
C VAL A 82 81.00 -16.80 66.67
N ALA A 83 80.34 -16.83 67.82
CA ALA A 83 79.12 -17.60 68.04
C ALA A 83 77.90 -16.71 67.79
N PHE A 84 76.92 -17.22 67.07
CA PHE A 84 75.62 -16.58 66.89
C PHE A 84 74.53 -17.53 67.38
N ASP A 85 73.78 -17.09 68.39
CA ASP A 85 72.63 -17.82 68.92
C ASP A 85 71.36 -16.98 68.76
N ILE A 86 70.25 -17.60 68.37
CA ILE A 86 68.94 -16.95 68.23
C ILE A 86 67.99 -17.52 69.28
N HIS A 87 67.52 -16.65 70.16
CA HIS A 87 66.57 -16.97 71.23
C HIS A 87 65.15 -16.61 70.82
N GLU A 88 64.19 -17.47 71.21
CA GLU A 88 62.76 -17.23 71.00
C GLU A 88 62.12 -16.52 72.21
N GLY A 89 61.26 -15.53 71.93
CA GLY A 89 60.36 -14.87 72.87
C GLY A 89 61.00 -13.79 73.76
N THR A 90 62.19 -14.04 74.29
CA THR A 90 62.93 -13.09 75.14
C THR A 90 64.44 -13.19 74.91
N ALA A 91 65.21 -12.19 75.36
CA ALA A 91 66.68 -12.16 75.23
C ALA A 91 67.43 -13.33 75.91
N ASN A 92 66.79 -14.03 76.86
CA ASN A 92 67.32 -15.23 77.52
C ASN A 92 66.45 -16.48 77.24
N GLY A 93 65.67 -16.45 76.15
CA GLY A 93 64.77 -17.54 75.77
C GLY A 93 65.50 -18.81 75.35
N SER A 94 64.77 -19.85 74.97
CA SER A 94 65.40 -21.07 74.42
C SER A 94 66.09 -20.75 73.10
N ILE A 95 67.33 -21.22 72.93
CA ILE A 95 68.07 -21.12 71.67
C ILE A 95 67.37 -22.01 70.63
N LYS A 96 66.95 -21.41 69.51
CA LYS A 96 66.34 -22.10 68.36
C LYS A 96 67.30 -22.30 67.20
N PHE A 97 68.40 -21.58 67.23
CA PHE A 97 69.44 -21.64 66.23
C PHE A 97 70.74 -21.20 66.86
N GLY A 98 71.81 -21.93 66.59
CA GLY A 98 73.14 -21.60 67.05
C GLY A 98 74.14 -22.01 65.99
N GLU A 99 75.11 -21.16 65.69
CA GLU A 99 76.24 -21.54 64.83
C GLU A 99 77.53 -20.83 65.25
N LEU A 100 78.66 -21.50 65.00
CA LEU A 100 79.98 -21.03 65.38
C LEU A 100 80.84 -20.85 64.13
N HIS A 101 81.24 -19.61 63.87
CA HIS A 101 82.08 -19.24 62.74
C HIS A 101 83.53 -19.11 63.15
N SER A 102 84.45 -19.53 62.27
CA SER A 102 85.88 -19.24 62.39
C SER A 102 86.28 -18.24 61.31
N THR A 103 86.89 -17.11 61.71
CA THR A 103 87.30 -16.05 60.78
C THR A 103 88.50 -15.29 61.32
N SER A 104 89.09 -14.43 60.49
CA SER A 104 90.18 -13.53 60.87
C SER A 104 89.74 -12.07 60.75
N THR A 105 90.06 -11.26 61.74
CA THR A 105 89.83 -9.81 61.70
C THR A 105 90.83 -9.11 60.77
N ASN A 106 90.48 -7.97 60.19
CA ASN A 106 91.42 -7.17 59.40
C ASN A 106 92.25 -6.21 60.26
N SER A 107 93.04 -5.33 59.62
CA SER A 107 93.89 -4.33 60.29
C SER A 107 93.12 -3.32 61.16
N ASN A 108 91.80 -3.23 61.00
CA ASN A 108 90.90 -2.37 61.77
C ASN A 108 90.05 -3.16 62.79
N GLY A 109 90.29 -4.47 62.94
CA GLY A 109 89.53 -5.35 63.82
C GLY A 109 88.17 -5.78 63.28
N ILE A 110 87.85 -5.49 62.01
CA ILE A 110 86.56 -5.82 61.40
C ILE A 110 86.57 -7.26 60.89
N PHE A 111 85.44 -7.96 61.06
CA PHE A 111 85.14 -9.25 60.43
C PHE A 111 83.76 -9.20 59.74
N ASN A 112 83.59 -10.00 58.69
CA ASN A 112 82.33 -10.14 57.95
C ASN A 112 81.95 -11.62 57.90
N LEU A 113 80.70 -11.92 58.23
CA LEU A 113 80.15 -13.27 58.27
C LEU A 113 78.74 -13.28 57.66
N GLN A 114 78.29 -14.46 57.21
CA GLN A 114 76.91 -14.67 56.77
C GLN A 114 76.26 -15.64 57.73
N VAL A 115 75.32 -15.14 58.52
CA VAL A 115 74.59 -15.94 59.52
C VAL A 115 73.53 -16.76 58.80
N GLY A 116 73.50 -18.07 59.05
CA GLY A 116 72.66 -19.02 58.31
C GLY A 116 73.39 -19.80 57.20
N SER A 117 74.72 -19.60 57.07
CA SER A 117 75.55 -20.29 56.07
C SER A 117 76.14 -21.62 56.56
N ILE A 118 76.24 -21.83 57.88
CA ILE A 118 76.70 -23.09 58.47
C ILE A 118 75.47 -23.93 58.83
N ASN A 119 74.56 -23.36 59.63
CA ASN A 119 73.29 -23.99 59.99
C ASN A 119 72.15 -23.28 59.27
N SER A 120 71.10 -24.02 58.90
CA SER A 120 69.97 -23.45 58.16
C SER A 120 69.00 -22.69 59.08
N LEU A 121 68.62 -21.47 58.67
CA LEU A 121 67.58 -20.68 59.35
C LEU A 121 66.14 -21.15 58.98
N ALA A 122 66.00 -22.15 58.10
CA ALA A 122 64.70 -22.65 57.60
C ALA A 122 63.77 -23.20 58.69
N THR A 123 64.35 -23.73 59.77
CA THR A 123 63.62 -24.44 60.83
C THR A 123 63.02 -23.52 61.88
N ILE A 124 63.36 -22.22 61.86
CA ILE A 124 62.82 -21.24 62.79
C ILE A 124 61.45 -20.76 62.29
N ASN A 125 60.44 -20.80 63.16
CA ASN A 125 59.11 -20.27 62.85
C ASN A 125 59.04 -18.78 63.19
N TRP A 126 59.36 -17.93 62.22
CA TRP A 126 59.45 -16.47 62.39
C TRP A 126 58.12 -15.76 62.69
N ASP A 127 56.98 -16.44 62.57
CA ASP A 127 55.63 -15.83 62.63
C ASP A 127 55.00 -15.80 64.03
N VAL A 128 55.60 -16.47 65.03
CA VAL A 128 54.93 -16.74 66.32
C VAL A 128 55.43 -15.84 67.45
N ASN A 129 56.75 -15.63 67.58
CA ASN A 129 57.37 -14.95 68.71
C ASN A 129 58.42 -13.93 68.23
N PRO A 130 58.74 -12.88 69.01
CA PRO A 130 59.91 -12.05 68.74
C PRO A 130 61.20 -12.87 68.96
N TYR A 131 62.20 -12.66 68.10
CA TYR A 131 63.48 -13.38 68.17
C TYR A 131 64.63 -12.43 68.52
N PHE A 132 65.65 -12.94 69.19
CA PHE A 132 66.79 -12.16 69.68
C PHE A 132 68.11 -12.82 69.28
N LEU A 133 69.03 -12.07 68.70
CA LEU A 133 70.38 -12.50 68.32
C LEU A 133 71.37 -12.20 69.44
N GLN A 134 71.95 -13.25 70.01
CA GLN A 134 73.09 -13.22 70.92
C GLN A 134 74.39 -13.42 70.12
N VAL A 135 75.41 -12.62 70.41
CA VAL A 135 76.71 -12.71 69.74
C VAL A 135 77.79 -12.99 70.78
N GLY A 136 78.52 -14.08 70.62
CA GLY A 136 79.67 -14.43 71.45
C GLY A 136 80.98 -14.38 70.67
N ILE A 137 82.10 -14.11 71.34
CA ILE A 137 83.43 -14.17 70.73
C ILE A 137 84.40 -15.00 71.56
N HIS A 138 85.29 -15.70 70.88
CA HIS A 138 86.47 -16.35 71.46
C HIS A 138 87.71 -16.03 70.63
N TYR A 139 88.82 -15.79 71.31
CA TYR A 139 90.14 -15.58 70.71
C TYR A 139 91.21 -16.06 71.68
N ASP A 140 92.41 -16.30 71.17
CA ASP A 140 93.55 -16.80 71.95
C ASP A 140 93.79 -15.91 73.18
N GLY A 141 93.58 -16.48 74.37
CA GLY A 141 93.67 -15.77 75.66
C GLY A 141 92.38 -15.75 76.48
N LEU A 142 91.24 -16.19 75.92
CA LEU A 142 89.99 -16.38 76.65
C LEU A 142 89.79 -17.85 77.06
N PRO A 143 89.24 -18.15 78.25
CA PRO A 143 89.02 -19.53 78.70
C PRO A 143 87.80 -20.20 78.03
N ALA A 144 86.87 -19.42 77.47
CA ALA A 144 85.68 -19.87 76.77
C ALA A 144 85.16 -18.77 75.83
N VAL A 145 84.06 -19.02 75.11
CA VAL A 145 83.33 -17.98 74.36
C VAL A 145 82.73 -16.98 75.37
N VAL A 146 82.98 -15.69 75.16
CA VAL A 146 82.45 -14.60 75.97
C VAL A 146 81.26 -13.98 75.24
N ASP A 147 80.16 -13.82 75.95
CA ASP A 147 78.96 -13.15 75.43
C ASP A 147 79.18 -11.63 75.31
N LEU A 148 78.87 -11.08 74.13
CA LEU A 148 78.95 -9.65 73.81
C LEU A 148 77.61 -8.94 73.89
N GLY A 149 76.53 -9.69 74.15
CA GLY A 149 75.19 -9.19 74.37
C GLY A 149 74.17 -9.69 73.36
N THR A 150 72.90 -9.52 73.74
CA THR A 150 71.74 -9.99 72.99
C THR A 150 70.90 -8.81 72.52
N THR A 151 70.50 -8.82 71.25
CA THR A 151 69.69 -7.76 70.63
C THR A 151 68.48 -8.33 69.93
N GLN A 152 67.33 -7.63 69.96
CA GLN A 152 66.13 -8.10 69.27
C GLN A 152 66.29 -7.98 67.75
N LEU A 153 65.97 -9.06 67.03
CA LEU A 153 65.84 -9.02 65.58
C LEU A 153 64.52 -8.34 65.22
N LEU A 154 64.62 -7.19 64.54
CA LEU A 154 63.47 -6.46 64.03
C LEU A 154 63.25 -6.81 62.55
N SER A 155 62.01 -7.10 62.18
CA SER A 155 61.62 -7.33 60.79
C SER A 155 61.67 -6.03 59.98
N VAL A 156 62.08 -6.12 58.71
CA VAL A 156 61.95 -4.99 57.78
C VAL A 156 60.46 -4.72 57.51
N PRO A 157 60.03 -3.46 57.34
CA PRO A 157 58.61 -3.13 57.15
C PRO A 157 57.91 -3.90 56.01
N TYR A 158 58.67 -4.34 54.99
CA TYR A 158 58.16 -5.12 53.86
C TYR A 158 57.97 -6.62 54.16
N SER A 159 58.65 -7.22 55.14
CA SER A 159 58.50 -8.66 55.43
C SER A 159 57.26 -8.97 56.26
N LEU A 160 56.67 -7.99 56.97
CA LEU A 160 55.40 -8.15 57.69
C LEU A 160 54.22 -8.45 56.75
N PHE A 161 54.31 -8.07 55.48
CA PHE A 161 53.29 -8.34 54.47
C PHE A 161 53.49 -9.68 53.74
N ALA A 162 54.68 -10.29 53.80
CA ALA A 162 54.99 -11.54 53.10
C ALA A 162 54.55 -12.81 53.87
N SER A 163 54.34 -12.71 55.19
CA SER A 163 53.93 -13.84 56.06
C SER A 163 52.46 -14.28 55.88
N LYS A 164 51.59 -13.43 55.33
CA LYS A 164 50.17 -13.81 55.08
C LYS A 164 49.93 -14.65 53.81
N SER A 165 50.99 -15.14 53.17
CA SER A 165 50.91 -15.95 51.94
C SER A 165 51.16 -17.45 52.17
N ASN A 166 51.26 -17.92 53.41
CA ASN A 166 51.45 -19.35 53.66
C ASN A 166 50.12 -20.12 53.70
N ASN A 167 49.93 -20.94 52.65
CA ASN A 167 49.12 -22.15 52.57
C ASN A 167 48.08 -22.34 53.68
N ALA A 168 46.88 -21.80 53.46
CA ALA A 168 45.69 -22.36 54.07
C ALA A 168 45.51 -23.79 53.54
N ALA A 169 45.95 -24.78 54.29
CA ALA A 169 45.40 -26.12 54.19
C ALA A 169 43.87 -25.97 54.27
N ILE A 170 43.19 -26.33 53.19
CA ILE A 170 41.73 -26.38 53.13
C ILE A 170 41.32 -27.42 54.17
N SER A 171 40.98 -26.94 55.37
CA SER A 171 40.15 -27.69 56.28
C SER A 171 38.79 -27.77 55.61
N VAL A 172 38.52 -28.91 54.98
CA VAL A 172 37.17 -29.27 54.56
C VAL A 172 36.33 -29.32 55.83
N LYS A 173 35.69 -28.19 56.16
CA LYS A 173 34.57 -28.22 57.08
C LYS A 173 33.46 -28.97 56.35
N SER A 174 33.25 -30.21 56.75
CA SER A 174 31.98 -30.90 56.54
C SER A 174 30.92 -30.19 57.39
N ASP A 175 30.56 -28.97 57.00
CA ASP A 175 29.37 -28.30 57.49
C ASP A 175 28.37 -28.30 56.34
N THR A 176 27.44 -29.23 56.43
CA THR A 176 26.28 -29.40 55.54
C THR A 176 25.23 -28.30 55.69
N SER A 177 25.53 -27.20 56.38
CA SER A 177 24.61 -26.08 56.55
C SER A 177 25.14 -24.77 55.91
N MET A 178 24.65 -24.52 54.69
CA MET A 178 24.54 -23.23 54.01
C MET A 178 25.72 -22.24 54.14
N VAL A 179 26.58 -22.19 53.11
CA VAL A 179 27.35 -20.97 52.79
C VAL A 179 27.01 -20.51 51.38
N THR A 180 26.32 -19.37 51.34
CA THR A 180 26.29 -18.42 50.24
C THR A 180 27.71 -18.17 49.72
N GLN A 181 28.01 -18.64 48.52
CA GLN A 181 29.21 -18.21 47.79
C GLN A 181 29.14 -16.69 47.60
N LYS A 182 29.86 -15.97 48.46
CA LYS A 182 30.15 -14.56 48.30
C LYS A 182 31.28 -14.47 47.28
N TRP A 183 30.99 -13.77 46.19
CA TRP A 183 31.87 -13.40 45.09
C TRP A 183 33.22 -12.89 45.59
N ILE A 184 34.28 -13.64 45.35
CA ILE A 184 35.66 -13.19 45.51
C ILE A 184 36.38 -13.60 44.23
N ASP A 185 37.11 -12.65 43.65
CA ASP A 185 37.98 -12.74 42.48
C ASP A 185 37.30 -12.64 41.11
N ASN A 186 37.89 -11.77 40.27
CA ASN A 186 37.46 -11.26 38.97
C ASN A 186 37.39 -12.34 37.85
N GLU A 187 37.12 -13.60 38.23
CA GLU A 187 37.05 -14.76 37.37
C GLU A 187 35.62 -14.91 36.79
N PRO A 188 35.46 -15.13 35.48
CA PRO A 188 34.16 -15.41 34.91
C PRO A 188 33.60 -16.72 35.47
N ILE A 189 32.38 -16.69 36.02
CA ILE A 189 31.65 -17.90 36.41
C ILE A 189 31.29 -18.68 35.14
N ILE A 190 32.14 -19.61 34.75
CA ILE A 190 31.86 -20.59 33.70
C ILE A 190 31.38 -21.86 34.39
N GLN A 191 30.07 -21.98 34.58
CA GLN A 191 29.47 -23.19 35.12
C GLN A 191 29.22 -24.16 33.94
N THR A 192 30.03 -25.22 33.85
CA THR A 192 29.86 -26.26 32.82
C THR A 192 28.61 -27.08 33.12
N GLY A 193 27.60 -27.01 32.25
CA GLY A 193 26.44 -27.90 32.35
C GLY A 193 26.76 -29.23 31.69
N ASP A 194 26.72 -30.31 32.46
CA ASP A 194 26.64 -31.66 31.91
C ASP A 194 25.17 -32.11 31.87
N ASP A 195 24.83 -33.01 30.93
CA ASP A 195 23.50 -33.62 30.86
C ASP A 195 23.21 -34.54 32.09
N ALA A 196 24.26 -34.79 32.88
CA ALA A 196 24.26 -35.63 34.08
C ALA A 196 23.89 -34.88 35.38
N GLY A 197 23.69 -33.56 35.34
CA GLY A 197 23.40 -32.74 36.51
C GLY A 197 22.18 -33.18 37.33
N ALA A 198 22.22 -32.88 38.63
CA ALA A 198 21.15 -33.16 39.59
C ALA A 198 19.81 -32.54 39.14
N LEU A 199 18.70 -33.20 39.49
CA LEU A 199 17.37 -32.68 39.21
C LEU A 199 17.17 -31.36 39.96
N LEU A 200 16.58 -30.37 39.28
CA LEU A 200 16.14 -29.14 39.93
C LEU A 200 15.11 -29.50 41.03
N PRO A 201 15.31 -29.05 42.29
CA PRO A 201 14.31 -29.22 43.35
C PRO A 201 13.06 -28.39 43.06
N ASP A 202 11.99 -28.62 43.81
CA ASP A 202 10.75 -27.86 43.65
C ASP A 202 11.01 -26.37 43.89
N VAL A 203 10.52 -25.54 42.96
CA VAL A 203 10.74 -24.10 42.98
C VAL A 203 9.57 -23.44 43.69
N LEU A 204 9.84 -22.85 44.86
CA LEU A 204 8.84 -22.12 45.63
C LEU A 204 8.48 -20.78 44.98
N ASP A 205 7.42 -20.16 45.47
CA ASP A 205 7.10 -18.77 45.14
C ASP A 205 8.17 -17.82 45.70
N GLY A 206 8.54 -16.80 44.93
CA GLY A 206 9.48 -15.77 45.42
C GLY A 206 10.48 -15.29 44.38
N LYS A 207 11.35 -14.36 44.81
CA LYS A 207 12.42 -13.80 43.96
C LYS A 207 13.63 -14.73 43.97
N MET A 208 14.17 -15.08 42.81
CA MET A 208 15.28 -16.00 42.65
C MET A 208 16.01 -15.85 41.31
N LEU A 209 17.21 -16.42 41.26
CA LEU A 209 18.01 -16.65 40.06
C LEU A 209 18.22 -18.16 39.95
N ILE A 210 17.88 -18.75 38.80
CA ILE A 210 18.05 -20.19 38.54
C ILE A 210 18.81 -20.36 37.24
N TRP A 211 19.91 -21.11 37.30
CA TRP A 211 20.52 -21.76 36.16
C TRP A 211 20.29 -23.26 36.29
N TYR A 212 19.60 -23.88 35.34
CA TYR A 212 19.38 -25.32 35.31
C TYR A 212 20.19 -25.95 34.17
N PRO A 213 21.40 -26.46 34.45
CA PRO A 213 22.35 -26.84 33.41
C PRO A 213 21.84 -27.97 32.52
N LYS A 214 21.13 -28.96 33.08
CA LYS A 214 20.57 -30.10 32.35
C LYS A 214 19.56 -29.74 31.26
N LYS A 215 18.93 -28.56 31.37
CA LYS A 215 18.07 -28.01 30.32
C LYS A 215 18.67 -26.76 29.69
N ALA A 216 19.90 -26.39 29.98
CA ALA A 216 20.49 -25.10 29.57
C ALA A 216 19.53 -23.91 29.78
N ALA A 217 18.77 -23.93 30.87
CA ALA A 217 17.64 -23.04 31.07
C ALA A 217 17.92 -22.00 32.16
N PHE A 218 17.58 -20.75 31.89
CA PHE A 218 17.84 -19.61 32.78
C PHE A 218 16.54 -18.98 33.27
N ARG A 219 16.44 -18.68 34.57
CA ARG A 219 15.35 -17.92 35.18
C ARG A 219 15.87 -16.81 36.07
N ALA A 220 15.27 -15.63 36.00
CA ALA A 220 15.60 -14.52 36.91
C ALA A 220 14.38 -13.66 37.22
N GLY A 221 14.09 -13.43 38.50
CA GLY A 221 12.96 -12.60 38.93
C GLY A 221 12.05 -13.31 39.91
N LYS A 222 10.74 -13.07 39.85
CA LYS A 222 9.77 -13.63 40.79
C LYS A 222 9.02 -14.82 40.18
N ASN A 223 9.21 -16.03 40.71
CA ASN A 223 8.37 -17.18 40.41
C ASN A 223 6.98 -17.03 41.06
N THR A 224 5.95 -17.51 40.37
CA THR A 224 4.58 -17.64 40.90
C THR A 224 4.01 -18.99 40.48
N GLY A 225 3.63 -19.81 41.46
CA GLY A 225 3.18 -21.18 41.25
C GLY A 225 4.26 -22.08 40.65
N ASN A 226 3.87 -22.92 39.71
CA ASN A 226 4.73 -23.97 39.14
C ASN A 226 5.45 -23.54 37.86
N ASN A 227 5.51 -22.23 37.53
CA ASN A 227 5.99 -21.76 36.23
C ASN A 227 7.47 -22.09 35.97
N TRP A 228 8.28 -22.14 37.02
CA TRP A 228 9.72 -22.44 36.94
C TRP A 228 10.10 -23.83 37.44
N ASN A 229 9.13 -24.73 37.60
CA ASN A 229 9.40 -26.11 37.98
C ASN A 229 10.01 -26.91 36.83
N ARG A 230 10.73 -27.99 37.16
CA ARG A 230 11.37 -28.90 36.19
C ARG A 230 10.46 -29.28 35.02
N ALA A 231 9.18 -29.54 35.28
CA ALA A 231 8.20 -30.01 34.31
C ALA A 231 7.78 -28.91 33.31
N THR A 232 7.83 -27.63 33.70
CA THR A 232 7.37 -26.47 32.92
C THR A 232 8.51 -25.65 32.33
N MET A 233 9.77 -26.02 32.57
CA MET A 233 10.93 -25.43 31.90
C MET A 233 11.21 -26.12 30.57
N GLY A 234 11.24 -25.38 29.47
CA GLY A 234 11.72 -25.90 28.18
C GLY A 234 13.25 -26.11 28.14
N LEU A 235 13.73 -26.98 27.25
CA LEU A 235 15.16 -27.10 26.93
C LEU A 235 15.67 -25.78 26.32
N GLY A 236 16.86 -25.31 26.65
CA GLY A 236 17.45 -24.05 26.16
C GLY A 236 16.62 -22.78 26.45
N SER A 237 15.66 -22.84 27.37
CA SER A 237 14.68 -21.76 27.55
C SER A 237 15.18 -20.64 28.47
N PHE A 238 14.75 -19.40 28.21
CA PHE A 238 15.12 -18.23 29.00
C PHE A 238 13.86 -17.53 29.53
N ALA A 239 13.76 -17.27 30.84
CA ALA A 239 12.67 -16.45 31.36
C ALA A 239 13.12 -15.41 32.40
N THR A 240 12.64 -14.16 32.29
CA THR A 240 12.86 -13.17 33.36
C THR A 240 11.66 -12.26 33.59
N GLY A 241 11.49 -11.81 34.84
CA GLY A 241 10.42 -10.91 35.26
C GLY A 241 9.56 -11.52 36.37
N ASN A 242 8.26 -11.25 36.35
CA ASN A 242 7.32 -11.69 37.39
C ASN A 242 6.33 -12.72 36.81
N GLY A 243 6.38 -13.96 37.29
CA GLY A 243 5.45 -15.02 36.91
C GLY A 243 5.52 -15.45 35.44
N THR A 244 6.68 -15.33 34.79
CA THR A 244 6.86 -15.73 33.39
C THR A 244 6.91 -17.25 33.22
N LEU A 245 6.45 -17.76 32.08
CA LEU A 245 6.45 -19.18 31.72
C LEU A 245 7.14 -19.39 30.38
N ALA A 246 8.34 -19.98 30.37
CA ALA A 246 9.04 -20.41 29.15
C ALA A 246 9.10 -21.94 29.12
N SER A 247 8.02 -22.58 28.65
CA SER A 247 7.88 -24.04 28.65
C SER A 247 8.17 -24.71 27.32
N GLY A 248 8.17 -23.94 26.22
CA GLY A 248 8.60 -24.43 24.92
C GLY A 248 10.12 -24.60 24.86
N ASP A 249 10.58 -25.58 24.09
CA ASP A 249 12.01 -25.75 23.86
C ASP A 249 12.56 -24.57 23.06
N TYR A 250 13.70 -24.03 23.47
CA TYR A 250 14.37 -22.84 22.96
C TYR A 250 13.49 -21.58 23.00
N SER A 251 12.50 -21.52 23.90
CA SER A 251 11.61 -20.38 24.05
C SER A 251 12.18 -19.29 24.98
N ALA A 252 11.73 -18.06 24.81
CA ALA A 252 12.12 -16.93 25.66
C ALA A 252 10.90 -16.12 26.13
N SER A 253 10.81 -15.88 27.44
CA SER A 253 9.69 -15.16 28.06
C SER A 253 10.15 -14.04 28.99
N PHE A 254 9.74 -12.80 28.70
CA PHE A 254 10.15 -11.60 29.43
C PHE A 254 8.97 -10.77 29.95
N GLY A 255 9.06 -10.22 31.15
CA GLY A 255 8.06 -9.26 31.67
C GLY A 255 7.16 -9.81 32.77
N ASP A 256 5.89 -9.43 32.76
CA ASP A 256 4.92 -9.76 33.82
C ASP A 256 3.89 -10.75 33.29
N LYS A 257 3.89 -11.98 33.78
CA LYS A 257 2.98 -13.06 33.37
C LYS A 257 2.98 -13.30 31.84
N SER A 258 4.14 -13.18 31.20
CA SER A 258 4.31 -13.61 29.81
C SER A 258 4.49 -15.13 29.72
N GLU A 259 4.00 -15.71 28.63
CA GLU A 259 3.97 -17.15 28.39
C GLU A 259 4.52 -17.48 26.99
N ALA A 260 5.73 -18.05 26.92
CA ALA A 260 6.34 -18.61 25.72
C ALA A 260 6.29 -20.15 25.78
N THR A 261 5.16 -20.73 25.39
CA THR A 261 4.90 -22.18 25.53
C THR A 261 5.17 -22.99 24.26
N GLY A 262 5.23 -22.34 23.09
CA GLY A 262 5.60 -22.98 21.83
C GLY A 262 7.12 -23.17 21.68
N THR A 263 7.53 -24.18 20.92
CA THR A 263 8.94 -24.39 20.56
C THR A 263 9.47 -23.18 19.78
N ASN A 264 10.67 -22.69 20.08
CA ASN A 264 11.27 -21.49 19.51
C ASN A 264 10.41 -20.21 19.64
N SER A 265 9.45 -20.16 20.58
CA SER A 265 8.59 -18.98 20.71
C SER A 265 9.20 -17.87 21.55
N PHE A 266 8.73 -16.64 21.34
CA PHE A 266 9.19 -15.45 22.02
C PHE A 266 8.01 -14.65 22.57
N ALA A 267 7.92 -14.50 23.89
CA ALA A 267 6.90 -13.69 24.55
C ALA A 267 7.55 -12.56 25.36
N THR A 268 7.13 -11.31 25.17
CA THR A 268 7.63 -10.19 25.98
C THR A 268 6.57 -9.15 26.30
N GLY A 269 6.61 -8.60 27.52
CA GLY A 269 5.66 -7.62 28.03
C GLY A 269 4.71 -8.22 29.07
N SER A 270 3.67 -7.48 29.44
CA SER A 270 2.66 -7.99 30.38
C SER A 270 1.66 -8.89 29.67
N LEU A 271 1.30 -10.04 30.24
CA LEU A 271 0.24 -10.95 29.76
C LEU A 271 0.38 -11.39 28.29
N SER A 272 1.61 -11.40 27.77
CA SER A 272 1.86 -11.74 26.36
C SER A 272 1.98 -13.25 26.20
N LYS A 273 1.33 -13.84 25.20
CA LYS A 273 1.29 -15.28 24.99
C LYS A 273 1.78 -15.65 23.59
N ALA A 274 2.80 -16.49 23.52
CA ALA A 274 3.37 -17.06 22.30
C ALA A 274 3.33 -18.60 22.42
N SER A 275 2.19 -19.19 22.03
CA SER A 275 1.91 -20.62 22.21
C SER A 275 2.12 -21.47 20.97
N GLY A 276 2.13 -20.89 19.77
CA GLY A 276 2.47 -21.60 18.54
C GLY A 276 3.99 -21.83 18.40
N SER A 277 4.41 -22.83 17.63
CA SER A 277 5.83 -23.01 17.31
C SER A 277 6.34 -21.80 16.53
N ASN A 278 7.55 -21.32 16.81
CA ASN A 278 8.15 -20.15 16.17
C ASN A 278 7.32 -18.85 16.29
N SER A 279 6.39 -18.78 17.25
CA SER A 279 5.50 -17.63 17.41
C SER A 279 6.13 -16.48 18.19
N VAL A 280 5.64 -15.26 17.95
CA VAL A 280 6.09 -14.03 18.62
C VAL A 280 4.89 -13.29 19.22
N GLY A 281 4.85 -13.15 20.54
CA GLY A 281 3.82 -12.39 21.27
C GLY A 281 4.42 -11.21 22.02
N MET A 282 3.98 -9.98 21.75
CA MET A 282 4.53 -8.78 22.38
C MET A 282 3.46 -7.83 22.90
N ILE A 283 3.58 -7.40 24.16
CA ILE A 283 2.75 -6.35 24.79
C ILE A 283 1.28 -6.78 24.87
N SER A 284 0.94 -7.74 25.74
CA SER A 284 -0.42 -8.25 25.94
C SER A 284 -1.08 -8.79 24.66
N ALA A 285 -0.27 -9.35 23.78
CA ALA A 285 -0.70 -9.98 22.53
C ALA A 285 -0.77 -11.50 22.66
N GLN A 286 -1.57 -12.15 21.81
CA GLN A 286 -1.73 -13.60 21.71
C GLN A 286 -1.34 -14.09 20.32
N ALA A 287 -0.23 -14.82 20.23
CA ALA A 287 0.25 -15.52 19.05
C ALA A 287 0.12 -17.03 19.27
N SER A 288 -0.96 -17.65 18.79
CA SER A 288 -1.22 -19.08 19.01
C SER A 288 -0.97 -19.99 17.81
N GLY A 289 -0.94 -19.43 16.60
CA GLY A 289 -0.58 -20.16 15.39
C GLY A 289 0.93 -20.40 15.25
N SER A 290 1.30 -21.43 14.49
CA SER A 290 2.70 -21.70 14.15
C SER A 290 3.23 -20.59 13.23
N PHE A 291 4.47 -20.13 13.44
CA PHE A 291 5.08 -19.01 12.73
C PHE A 291 4.29 -17.69 12.82
N SER A 292 3.34 -17.57 13.76
CA SER A 292 2.52 -16.36 13.89
C SER A 292 3.20 -15.25 14.70
N ALA A 293 2.82 -14.01 14.45
CA ALA A 293 3.33 -12.86 15.19
C ALA A 293 2.20 -11.92 15.58
N ALA A 294 2.04 -11.68 16.89
CA ALA A 294 1.09 -10.74 17.46
C ALA A 294 1.84 -9.68 18.27
N ILE A 295 1.74 -8.40 17.86
CA ILE A 295 2.49 -7.30 18.46
C ILE A 295 1.52 -6.13 18.73
N GLY A 296 1.31 -5.83 20.02
CA GLY A 296 0.43 -4.77 20.48
C GLY A 296 -0.64 -5.28 21.44
N SER A 297 -1.13 -4.39 22.31
CA SER A 297 -2.15 -4.76 23.31
C SER A 297 -3.41 -5.27 22.63
N LEU A 298 -3.86 -6.46 23.03
CA LEU A 298 -5.01 -7.18 22.47
C LEU A 298 -4.83 -7.62 21.01
N ALA A 299 -3.60 -7.63 20.47
CA ALA A 299 -3.33 -8.19 19.16
C ALA A 299 -3.47 -9.74 19.19
N GLU A 300 -4.11 -10.32 18.18
CA GLU A 300 -4.42 -11.75 18.10
C GLU A 300 -3.97 -12.31 16.74
N ALA A 301 -2.96 -13.18 16.73
CA ALA A 301 -2.51 -13.95 15.57
C ALA A 301 -2.71 -15.44 15.84
N THR A 302 -3.93 -15.94 15.57
CA THR A 302 -4.38 -17.22 16.15
C THR A 302 -4.09 -18.46 15.33
N ASP A 303 -3.84 -18.30 14.03
CA ASP A 303 -3.66 -19.38 13.05
C ASP A 303 -2.28 -19.31 12.38
N ASP A 304 -1.91 -20.33 11.61
CA ASP A 304 -0.55 -20.49 11.10
C ASP A 304 -0.16 -19.35 10.12
N ASN A 305 1.09 -18.87 10.26
CA ASN A 305 1.66 -17.76 9.49
C ASN A 305 0.91 -16.42 9.62
N ALA A 306 -0.02 -16.29 10.58
CA ALA A 306 -0.77 -15.06 10.77
C ALA A 306 0.10 -13.92 11.37
N LEU A 307 -0.14 -12.68 10.94
CA LEU A 307 0.52 -11.48 11.45
C LEU A 307 -0.52 -10.47 11.93
N ALA A 308 -0.53 -10.16 13.22
CA ALA A 308 -1.34 -9.11 13.83
C ALA A 308 -0.43 -8.04 14.46
N LEU A 309 -0.43 -6.82 13.91
CA LEU A 309 0.41 -5.72 14.35
C LEU A 309 -0.43 -4.46 14.65
N GLY A 310 -0.57 -4.10 15.92
CA GLY A 310 -1.33 -2.92 16.37
C GLY A 310 -2.34 -3.24 17.48
N TYR A 311 -2.83 -2.20 18.15
CA TYR A 311 -3.84 -2.33 19.22
C TYR A 311 -5.10 -3.03 18.70
N ALA A 312 -5.51 -4.12 19.35
CA ALA A 312 -6.69 -4.91 19.00
C ALA A 312 -6.73 -5.39 17.54
N SER A 313 -5.56 -5.54 16.89
CA SER A 313 -5.46 -6.14 15.55
C SER A 313 -5.72 -7.65 15.61
N LYS A 314 -6.42 -8.21 14.62
CA LYS A 314 -6.83 -9.62 14.61
C LYS A 314 -6.53 -10.27 13.26
N ALA A 315 -5.60 -11.21 13.24
CA ALA A 315 -5.32 -12.09 12.11
C ALA A 315 -5.66 -13.52 12.52
N THR A 316 -6.86 -13.99 12.17
CA THR A 316 -7.46 -15.19 12.79
C THR A 316 -7.56 -16.41 11.88
N ASN A 317 -6.94 -16.34 10.69
CA ASN A 317 -6.92 -17.42 9.71
C ASN A 317 -5.52 -17.56 9.09
N ASN A 318 -5.26 -18.71 8.46
CA ASN A 318 -3.99 -19.00 7.80
C ASN A 318 -3.55 -17.87 6.86
N TYR A 319 -2.28 -17.49 6.98
CA TYR A 319 -1.62 -16.43 6.19
C TYR A 319 -2.28 -15.04 6.28
N ALA A 320 -3.19 -14.82 7.23
CA ALA A 320 -3.86 -13.53 7.39
C ALA A 320 -2.88 -12.45 7.92
N VAL A 321 -3.01 -11.22 7.42
CA VAL A 321 -2.16 -10.09 7.82
C VAL A 321 -3.02 -8.90 8.22
N ALA A 322 -3.09 -8.58 9.51
CA ALA A 322 -3.81 -7.43 10.06
C ALA A 322 -2.83 -6.42 10.66
N ILE A 323 -2.73 -5.23 10.06
CA ILE A 323 -1.82 -4.16 10.49
C ILE A 323 -2.61 -2.89 10.77
N GLY A 324 -2.56 -2.39 12.00
CA GLY A 324 -3.20 -1.15 12.43
C GLY A 324 -4.17 -1.35 13.60
N ASN A 325 -4.69 -0.24 14.13
CA ASN A 325 -5.61 -0.26 15.27
C ASN A 325 -6.96 -0.85 14.85
N ALA A 326 -7.41 -1.91 15.55
CA ALA A 326 -8.64 -2.64 15.27
C ALA A 326 -8.74 -3.19 13.82
N ALA A 327 -7.62 -3.39 13.13
CA ALA A 327 -7.59 -4.07 11.84
C ALA A 327 -7.95 -5.55 12.00
N THR A 328 -8.89 -6.06 11.20
CA THR A 328 -9.33 -7.47 11.26
C THR A 328 -9.11 -8.15 9.91
N SER A 329 -8.39 -9.27 9.91
CA SER A 329 -8.20 -10.17 8.77
C SER A 329 -8.65 -11.56 9.20
N SER A 330 -9.87 -11.93 8.83
CA SER A 330 -10.50 -13.18 9.23
C SER A 330 -10.87 -14.07 8.04
N GLY A 331 -10.43 -13.74 6.82
CA GLY A 331 -10.39 -14.68 5.71
C GLY A 331 -9.01 -15.33 5.59
N GLU A 332 -8.94 -16.52 5.01
CA GLU A 332 -7.65 -17.12 4.61
C GLU A 332 -6.94 -16.23 3.59
N ASN A 333 -5.63 -16.03 3.72
CA ASN A 333 -4.82 -15.11 2.91
C ASN A 333 -5.33 -13.65 2.90
N ALA A 334 -6.21 -13.26 3.84
CA ALA A 334 -6.76 -11.92 3.87
C ALA A 334 -5.73 -10.90 4.40
N ILE A 335 -5.73 -9.70 3.82
CA ILE A 335 -4.82 -8.62 4.20
C ILE A 335 -5.62 -7.39 4.58
N THR A 336 -5.40 -6.88 5.78
CA THR A 336 -6.00 -5.64 6.28
C THR A 336 -4.91 -4.69 6.75
N ILE A 337 -4.88 -3.47 6.22
CA ILE A 337 -3.92 -2.43 6.63
C ILE A 337 -4.67 -1.13 6.91
N GLY A 338 -4.67 -0.67 8.16
CA GLY A 338 -5.24 0.62 8.57
C GLY A 338 -6.11 0.55 9.83
N HIS A 339 -6.99 1.54 10.01
CA HIS A 339 -7.79 1.69 11.24
C HIS A 339 -9.20 1.12 11.08
N SER A 340 -9.61 0.22 11.97
CA SER A 340 -10.97 -0.35 12.02
C SER A 340 -11.44 -0.99 10.69
N SER A 341 -10.52 -1.37 9.80
CA SER A 341 -10.83 -2.04 8.53
C SER A 341 -10.97 -3.54 8.73
N SER A 342 -11.71 -4.21 7.85
CA SER A 342 -11.99 -5.65 7.92
C SER A 342 -11.91 -6.33 6.56
N ALA A 343 -11.16 -7.43 6.48
CA ALA A 343 -11.08 -8.31 5.33
C ALA A 343 -11.48 -9.73 5.79
N THR A 344 -12.72 -10.13 5.50
CA THR A 344 -13.31 -11.39 6.01
C THR A 344 -13.48 -12.44 4.92
N GLY A 345 -13.38 -12.08 3.64
CA GLY A 345 -13.40 -13.04 2.55
C GLY A 345 -12.04 -13.70 2.33
N THR A 346 -12.01 -14.91 1.80
CA THR A 346 -10.75 -15.56 1.37
C THR A 346 -10.07 -14.71 0.30
N ASN A 347 -8.75 -14.56 0.39
CA ASN A 347 -7.91 -13.71 -0.48
C ASN A 347 -8.38 -12.24 -0.55
N SER A 348 -9.11 -11.75 0.45
CA SER A 348 -9.63 -10.38 0.43
C SER A 348 -8.59 -9.35 0.89
N LEU A 349 -8.76 -8.10 0.47
CA LEU A 349 -7.86 -7.00 0.76
C LEU A 349 -8.64 -5.77 1.27
N ALA A 350 -8.29 -5.24 2.44
CA ALA A 350 -8.85 -4.00 2.98
C ALA A 350 -7.75 -3.00 3.38
N ILE A 351 -7.64 -1.85 2.73
CA ILE A 351 -6.60 -0.83 3.03
C ILE A 351 -7.21 0.54 3.31
N GLY A 352 -6.98 1.09 4.51
CA GLY A 352 -7.39 2.43 4.93
C GLY A 352 -8.25 2.43 6.19
N GLU A 353 -9.27 3.28 6.25
CA GLU A 353 -10.12 3.43 7.43
C GLU A 353 -11.52 2.83 7.24
N ALA A 354 -11.95 1.99 8.18
CA ALA A 354 -13.32 1.46 8.25
C ALA A 354 -13.81 0.80 6.94
N ASN A 355 -12.90 0.20 6.18
CA ASN A 355 -13.24 -0.53 4.95
C ASN A 355 -13.71 -1.95 5.28
N SER A 356 -14.51 -2.54 4.38
CA SER A 356 -14.99 -3.91 4.51
C SER A 356 -14.88 -4.65 3.17
N ALA A 357 -14.01 -5.66 3.12
CA ALA A 357 -13.90 -6.59 2.01
C ALA A 357 -14.39 -7.97 2.47
N SER A 358 -15.69 -8.24 2.25
CA SER A 358 -16.38 -9.35 2.93
C SER A 358 -16.57 -10.61 2.09
N ALA A 359 -16.26 -10.54 0.79
CA ALA A 359 -16.44 -11.63 -0.15
C ALA A 359 -15.08 -12.15 -0.67
N GLU A 360 -15.10 -13.34 -1.28
CA GLU A 360 -13.91 -13.97 -1.86
C GLU A 360 -13.24 -13.05 -2.90
N ASN A 361 -11.92 -12.90 -2.84
CA ASN A 361 -11.11 -12.05 -3.71
C ASN A 361 -11.57 -10.57 -3.75
N ALA A 362 -12.36 -10.13 -2.76
CA ALA A 362 -12.84 -8.76 -2.69
C ALA A 362 -11.74 -7.79 -2.26
N THR A 363 -11.71 -6.61 -2.86
CA THR A 363 -10.75 -5.54 -2.52
C THR A 363 -11.49 -4.26 -2.15
N ALA A 364 -11.20 -3.68 -0.99
CA ALA A 364 -11.74 -2.41 -0.52
C ALA A 364 -10.62 -1.47 -0.08
N VAL A 365 -10.49 -0.31 -0.73
CA VAL A 365 -9.39 0.65 -0.47
C VAL A 365 -9.94 2.06 -0.30
N GLY A 366 -9.53 2.75 0.77
CA GLY A 366 -9.90 4.14 1.03
C GLY A 366 -10.53 4.34 2.40
N HIS A 367 -11.70 4.98 2.46
CA HIS A 367 -12.41 5.26 3.70
C HIS A 367 -13.88 4.86 3.58
N GLN A 368 -14.30 3.90 4.41
CA GLN A 368 -15.65 3.33 4.40
C GLN A 368 -16.05 2.72 3.05
N ALA A 369 -15.08 2.19 2.30
CA ALA A 369 -15.32 1.40 1.10
C ALA A 369 -15.82 -0.01 1.46
N LEU A 370 -16.86 -0.48 0.76
CA LEU A 370 -17.47 -1.80 0.96
C LEU A 370 -17.42 -2.62 -0.34
N SER A 371 -16.88 -3.84 -0.25
CA SER A 371 -16.83 -4.82 -1.34
C SER A 371 -17.44 -6.13 -0.86
N SER A 372 -18.69 -6.38 -1.25
CA SER A 372 -19.47 -7.55 -0.82
C SER A 372 -19.80 -8.53 -1.96
N GLY A 373 -19.39 -8.23 -3.20
CA GLY A 373 -19.43 -9.19 -4.31
C GLY A 373 -18.11 -9.97 -4.40
N ALA A 374 -18.14 -11.24 -4.79
CA ALA A 374 -16.92 -11.99 -5.06
C ALA A 374 -16.17 -11.38 -6.25
N ASN A 375 -14.84 -11.34 -6.20
CA ASN A 375 -13.97 -10.67 -7.18
C ASN A 375 -14.24 -9.16 -7.34
N SER A 376 -14.92 -8.51 -6.39
CA SER A 376 -15.28 -7.10 -6.49
C SER A 376 -14.19 -6.15 -5.98
N ILE A 377 -14.16 -4.93 -6.50
CA ILE A 377 -13.18 -3.90 -6.15
C ILE A 377 -13.89 -2.57 -5.87
N SER A 378 -13.68 -2.01 -4.68
CA SER A 378 -14.24 -0.72 -4.24
C SER A 378 -13.11 0.21 -3.80
N ILE A 379 -12.96 1.36 -4.47
CA ILE A 379 -11.86 2.30 -4.22
C ILE A 379 -12.39 3.73 -4.01
N GLY A 380 -12.14 4.31 -2.83
CA GLY A 380 -12.43 5.72 -2.55
C GLY A 380 -13.19 5.95 -1.25
N TYR A 381 -14.11 6.92 -1.27
CA TYR A 381 -14.85 7.35 -0.08
C TYR A 381 -16.31 6.89 -0.14
N ARG A 382 -16.70 6.00 0.79
CA ARG A 382 -18.07 5.44 0.85
C ARG A 382 -18.53 4.79 -0.46
N THR A 383 -17.61 4.18 -1.18
CA THR A 383 -17.93 3.37 -2.36
C THR A 383 -18.45 1.99 -1.94
N THR A 384 -19.33 1.38 -2.73
CA THR A 384 -19.93 0.08 -2.44
C THR A 384 -20.10 -0.71 -3.72
N VAL A 385 -19.60 -1.94 -3.73
CA VAL A 385 -19.81 -2.91 -4.81
C VAL A 385 -20.43 -4.17 -4.25
N LYS A 386 -21.57 -4.59 -4.84
CA LYS A 386 -22.30 -5.79 -4.44
C LYS A 386 -22.26 -6.90 -5.49
N SER A 387 -21.98 -6.56 -6.75
CA SER A 387 -22.01 -7.47 -7.90
C SER A 387 -20.76 -8.34 -7.96
N PHE A 388 -20.92 -9.56 -8.46
CA PHE A 388 -19.81 -10.43 -8.82
C PHE A 388 -18.88 -9.76 -9.85
N GLY A 389 -17.60 -9.59 -9.54
CA GLY A 389 -16.61 -8.98 -10.45
C GLY A 389 -16.82 -7.49 -10.73
N GLY A 390 -17.63 -6.80 -9.91
CA GLY A 390 -17.88 -5.37 -10.09
C GLY A 390 -16.71 -4.49 -9.63
N PHE A 391 -16.62 -3.28 -10.20
CA PHE A 391 -15.68 -2.25 -9.81
C PHE A 391 -16.42 -0.93 -9.54
N ALA A 392 -16.10 -0.28 -8.42
CA ALA A 392 -16.51 1.09 -8.17
C ALA A 392 -15.33 1.97 -7.72
N ALA A 393 -15.30 3.19 -8.21
CA ALA A 393 -14.35 4.21 -7.77
C ALA A 393 -15.02 5.56 -7.47
N GLY A 394 -14.32 6.43 -6.75
CA GLY A 394 -14.73 7.82 -6.50
C GLY A 394 -15.36 8.03 -5.13
N LEU A 395 -16.50 8.72 -5.08
CA LEU A 395 -17.20 9.01 -3.83
C LEU A 395 -18.69 8.71 -3.96
N PHE A 396 -19.25 8.06 -2.93
CA PHE A 396 -20.69 7.83 -2.78
C PHE A 396 -21.36 7.33 -4.07
N ASN A 397 -20.83 6.27 -4.70
CA ASN A 397 -21.53 5.65 -5.82
C ASN A 397 -22.93 5.19 -5.40
N ASN A 398 -23.82 5.13 -6.37
CA ASN A 398 -25.17 4.64 -6.17
C ASN A 398 -25.15 3.16 -5.79
N THR A 399 -26.01 2.79 -4.83
CA THR A 399 -26.08 1.44 -4.25
C THR A 399 -27.51 0.90 -4.27
N SER A 400 -28.38 1.37 -5.18
CA SER A 400 -29.77 0.93 -5.26
C SER A 400 -29.94 -0.44 -5.92
N ASP A 401 -28.90 -0.96 -6.56
CA ASP A 401 -28.90 -2.29 -7.16
C ASP A 401 -28.88 -3.40 -6.10
N ASN A 402 -29.37 -4.58 -6.48
CA ASN A 402 -29.34 -5.78 -5.64
C ASN A 402 -28.89 -7.00 -6.48
N PRO A 403 -27.63 -7.02 -6.94
CA PRO A 403 -27.10 -8.11 -7.76
C PRO A 403 -26.86 -9.38 -6.92
N ASN A 404 -26.67 -10.50 -7.59
CA ASN A 404 -26.14 -11.69 -6.95
C ASN A 404 -24.62 -11.49 -6.68
N ALA A 405 -24.19 -11.70 -5.44
CA ALA A 405 -22.80 -11.47 -5.04
C ALA A 405 -21.81 -12.52 -5.60
N THR A 406 -22.27 -13.71 -5.97
CA THR A 406 -21.42 -14.85 -6.34
C THR A 406 -21.64 -15.34 -7.77
N SER A 407 -22.64 -14.83 -8.48
CA SER A 407 -22.96 -15.25 -9.86
C SER A 407 -23.20 -14.06 -10.77
N PRO A 408 -22.68 -14.07 -12.00
CA PRO A 408 -22.85 -12.97 -12.95
C PRO A 408 -24.28 -12.91 -13.52
N VAL A 409 -24.86 -11.70 -13.57
CA VAL A 409 -26.14 -11.38 -14.21
C VAL A 409 -25.98 -10.19 -15.17
N ASP A 410 -26.68 -10.20 -16.29
CA ASP A 410 -26.60 -9.16 -17.34
C ASP A 410 -26.88 -7.74 -16.84
N SER A 411 -27.76 -7.60 -15.83
CA SER A 411 -28.10 -6.33 -15.19
C SER A 411 -27.09 -5.87 -14.14
N ASP A 412 -26.04 -6.65 -13.86
CA ASP A 412 -25.03 -6.28 -12.87
C ASP A 412 -24.30 -5.02 -13.30
N ARG A 413 -24.12 -4.08 -12.38
CA ARG A 413 -23.21 -2.96 -12.57
C ARG A 413 -21.78 -3.48 -12.44
N LEU A 414 -21.08 -3.61 -13.58
CA LEU A 414 -19.68 -4.00 -13.65
C LEU A 414 -18.75 -2.85 -13.36
N LEU A 415 -19.07 -1.64 -13.84
CA LEU A 415 -18.28 -0.44 -13.59
C LEU A 415 -19.17 0.68 -13.07
N GLN A 416 -18.75 1.32 -11.98
CA GLN A 416 -19.40 2.49 -11.42
C GLN A 416 -18.37 3.56 -11.08
N ILE A 417 -18.59 4.79 -11.52
CA ILE A 417 -17.82 5.95 -11.06
C ILE A 417 -18.74 6.83 -10.23
N GLY A 418 -18.56 6.79 -8.91
CA GLY A 418 -19.34 7.55 -7.94
C GLY A 418 -18.96 9.03 -7.93
N ASN A 419 -19.97 9.89 -8.02
CA ASN A 419 -19.85 11.35 -7.90
C ASN A 419 -20.88 11.94 -6.92
N GLY A 420 -21.43 11.09 -6.05
CA GLY A 420 -22.33 11.54 -4.99
C GLY A 420 -21.56 12.32 -3.92
N PHE A 421 -22.27 12.99 -3.02
CA PHE A 421 -21.64 13.85 -2.00
C PHE A 421 -22.13 13.57 -0.57
N SER A 422 -23.09 12.67 -0.39
CA SER A 422 -23.54 12.21 0.92
C SER A 422 -24.21 10.83 0.83
N ASN A 423 -24.53 10.22 1.98
CA ASN A 423 -25.23 8.93 1.99
C ASN A 423 -26.64 8.98 1.41
N VAL A 424 -27.28 10.15 1.47
CA VAL A 424 -28.62 10.37 0.90
C VAL A 424 -28.54 10.85 -0.56
N ASN A 425 -27.41 11.41 -0.98
CA ASN A 425 -27.16 11.91 -2.33
C ASN A 425 -26.08 11.08 -3.02
N ARG A 426 -26.35 9.77 -3.17
CA ARG A 426 -25.50 8.84 -3.90
C ARG A 426 -25.82 8.88 -5.39
N SER A 427 -24.79 8.99 -6.22
CA SER A 427 -24.96 9.04 -7.68
C SER A 427 -23.76 8.47 -8.42
N ASN A 428 -24.02 8.02 -9.65
CA ASN A 428 -22.98 7.62 -10.59
C ASN A 428 -22.84 8.65 -11.70
N ALA A 429 -21.58 9.00 -12.03
CA ALA A 429 -21.23 9.72 -13.25
C ALA A 429 -21.20 8.77 -14.47
N LEU A 430 -20.79 7.52 -14.25
CA LEU A 430 -20.71 6.46 -15.25
C LEU A 430 -21.20 5.15 -14.62
N THR A 431 -22.02 4.42 -15.38
CA THR A 431 -22.43 3.05 -15.07
C THR A 431 -22.22 2.18 -16.31
N ILE A 432 -21.57 1.02 -16.19
CA ILE A 432 -21.52 0.02 -17.25
C ILE A 432 -22.12 -1.28 -16.70
N LEU A 433 -23.12 -1.80 -17.40
CA LEU A 433 -23.76 -3.07 -17.08
C LEU A 433 -22.99 -4.24 -17.71
N ARG A 434 -23.19 -5.45 -17.18
CA ARG A 434 -22.55 -6.67 -17.69
C ARG A 434 -22.91 -6.98 -19.14
N ASN A 435 -24.13 -6.65 -19.56
CA ASN A 435 -24.57 -6.77 -20.95
C ASN A 435 -23.89 -5.79 -21.93
N GLY A 436 -23.04 -4.88 -21.43
CA GLY A 436 -22.31 -3.90 -22.24
C GLY A 436 -22.99 -2.54 -22.37
N ASN A 437 -24.20 -2.35 -21.83
CA ASN A 437 -24.88 -1.07 -21.87
C ASN A 437 -24.19 -0.03 -20.97
N ILE A 438 -24.02 1.19 -21.48
CA ILE A 438 -23.27 2.28 -20.85
C ILE A 438 -24.23 3.44 -20.53
N GLY A 439 -24.27 3.84 -19.27
CA GLY A 439 -24.99 5.02 -18.79
C GLY A 439 -24.04 6.15 -18.43
N ILE A 440 -24.23 7.34 -19.02
CA ILE A 440 -23.40 8.54 -18.76
C ILE A 440 -24.26 9.71 -18.26
N GLY A 441 -23.87 10.28 -17.12
CA GLY A 441 -24.50 11.47 -16.55
C GLY A 441 -25.90 11.23 -15.98
N ASN A 442 -26.40 12.20 -15.18
CA ASN A 442 -27.70 12.18 -14.48
C ASN A 442 -28.16 10.82 -13.93
N ASN A 443 -27.25 10.06 -13.32
CA ASN A 443 -27.61 8.83 -12.64
C ASN A 443 -28.35 7.84 -13.57
N VAL A 444 -27.89 7.67 -14.82
CA VAL A 444 -28.32 6.56 -15.68
C VAL A 444 -27.74 5.26 -15.11
N LEU A 445 -28.55 4.58 -14.31
CA LEU A 445 -28.15 3.40 -13.54
C LEU A 445 -28.50 2.08 -14.22
N THR A 446 -29.48 2.10 -15.12
CA THR A 446 -30.00 0.95 -15.85
C THR A 446 -30.16 1.35 -17.32
N PRO A 447 -29.05 1.62 -18.03
CA PRO A 447 -29.11 1.94 -19.45
C PRO A 447 -29.80 0.81 -20.24
N GLU A 448 -30.82 1.17 -21.03
CA GLU A 448 -31.60 0.24 -21.86
C GLU A 448 -30.92 -0.02 -23.20
N TYR A 449 -30.17 0.97 -23.69
CA TYR A 449 -29.40 0.89 -24.92
C TYR A 449 -27.90 0.84 -24.65
N ILE A 450 -27.13 0.54 -25.70
CA ILE A 450 -25.66 0.47 -25.64
C ILE A 450 -25.08 1.74 -25.01
N MET A 451 -25.68 2.91 -25.27
CA MET A 451 -25.26 4.17 -24.68
C MET A 451 -26.45 5.09 -24.39
N ASP A 452 -26.76 5.27 -23.12
CA ASP A 452 -27.77 6.20 -22.64
C ASP A 452 -27.13 7.40 -21.94
N PHE A 453 -27.59 8.59 -22.31
CA PHE A 453 -27.19 9.84 -21.67
C PHE A 453 -28.33 10.36 -20.82
N GLY A 454 -28.04 10.64 -19.55
CA GLY A 454 -29.06 11.17 -18.64
C GLY A 454 -29.41 12.64 -18.90
N GLY A 455 -28.74 13.28 -19.86
CA GLY A 455 -28.98 14.65 -20.30
C GLY A 455 -28.70 14.79 -21.80
N ARG A 456 -28.52 16.02 -22.28
CA ARG A 456 -28.25 16.26 -23.71
C ARG A 456 -26.76 16.00 -24.01
N PRO A 457 -26.42 14.99 -24.83
CA PRO A 457 -25.05 14.84 -25.29
C PRO A 457 -24.69 16.01 -26.21
N ARG A 458 -23.44 16.47 -26.15
CA ARG A 458 -22.90 17.48 -27.06
C ARG A 458 -21.80 16.87 -27.91
N VAL A 459 -22.01 16.78 -29.22
CA VAL A 459 -20.97 16.39 -30.17
C VAL A 459 -20.24 17.65 -30.66
N ARG A 460 -18.92 17.68 -30.51
CA ARG A 460 -18.05 18.74 -31.03
C ARG A 460 -16.95 18.13 -31.87
N HIS A 461 -16.45 18.89 -32.83
CA HIS A 461 -15.26 18.56 -33.56
C HIS A 461 -14.24 19.71 -33.44
N ASN A 462 -12.95 19.38 -33.56
CA ASN A 462 -11.84 20.33 -33.53
C ASN A 462 -11.35 20.64 -34.96
N GLY A 463 -12.29 20.84 -35.89
CA GLY A 463 -12.09 21.03 -37.33
C GLY A 463 -13.41 21.44 -38.01
N ASN A 464 -13.61 21.14 -39.30
CA ASN A 464 -14.68 21.76 -40.11
C ASN A 464 -16.13 21.38 -39.73
N THR A 465 -16.41 20.15 -39.27
CA THR A 465 -17.78 19.67 -39.03
C THR A 465 -17.91 18.78 -37.79
N ALA A 466 -18.91 19.01 -36.93
CA ALA A 466 -19.27 18.13 -35.81
C ALA A 466 -20.49 17.28 -36.15
N GLY A 467 -20.52 16.00 -35.73
CA GLY A 467 -21.70 15.13 -35.95
C GLY A 467 -21.47 13.65 -35.68
N ILE A 468 -22.44 12.83 -36.09
CA ILE A 468 -22.52 11.39 -35.88
C ILE A 468 -22.31 10.69 -37.22
N TYR A 469 -21.35 9.77 -37.28
CA TYR A 469 -21.10 8.94 -38.46
C TYR A 469 -21.98 7.69 -38.45
N PHE A 470 -22.43 7.30 -39.63
CA PHE A 470 -23.15 6.07 -39.90
C PHE A 470 -22.34 5.22 -40.87
N ASN A 471 -22.02 4.01 -40.45
CA ASN A 471 -21.39 3.03 -41.31
C ASN A 471 -22.45 2.09 -41.88
N ASN A 472 -22.21 1.60 -43.09
CA ASN A 472 -23.03 0.54 -43.69
C ASN A 472 -22.69 -0.83 -43.09
N SER A 473 -23.36 -1.89 -43.56
CA SER A 473 -23.11 -3.28 -43.10
C SER A 473 -21.71 -3.81 -43.43
N GLN A 474 -20.93 -3.11 -44.26
CA GLN A 474 -19.53 -3.41 -44.59
C GLN A 474 -18.55 -2.52 -43.79
N ASN A 475 -19.04 -1.78 -42.79
CA ASN A 475 -18.28 -0.83 -41.98
C ASN A 475 -17.64 0.34 -42.77
N ALA A 476 -18.14 0.62 -43.98
CA ALA A 476 -17.74 1.80 -44.74
C ALA A 476 -18.54 3.02 -44.26
N ALA A 477 -17.85 4.15 -44.02
CA ALA A 477 -18.49 5.40 -43.64
C ALA A 477 -19.26 5.98 -44.84
N GLU A 478 -20.51 5.59 -44.99
CA GLU A 478 -21.37 6.01 -46.11
C GLU A 478 -22.25 7.21 -45.78
N GLY A 479 -22.49 7.46 -44.48
CA GLY A 479 -23.40 8.48 -44.00
C GLY A 479 -22.85 9.28 -42.83
N PHE A 480 -23.20 10.57 -42.74
CA PHE A 480 -22.92 11.42 -41.60
C PHE A 480 -24.07 12.40 -41.38
N VAL A 481 -24.48 12.60 -40.13
CA VAL A 481 -25.36 13.71 -39.74
C VAL A 481 -24.57 14.69 -38.92
N GLY A 482 -24.55 15.94 -39.34
CA GLY A 482 -23.83 16.97 -38.60
C GLY A 482 -23.87 18.33 -39.26
N MET A 483 -23.00 19.19 -38.75
CA MET A 483 -22.82 20.54 -39.26
C MET A 483 -22.17 20.48 -40.65
N ARG A 484 -22.77 21.13 -41.65
CA ARG A 484 -22.19 21.35 -42.97
C ARG A 484 -21.30 22.60 -42.99
N THR A 485 -21.77 23.64 -42.32
CA THR A 485 -21.07 24.89 -42.01
C THR A 485 -21.45 25.30 -40.59
N ASP A 486 -20.99 26.46 -40.11
CA ASP A 486 -21.37 26.98 -38.78
C ASP A 486 -22.88 27.22 -38.59
N VAL A 487 -23.62 27.33 -39.70
CA VAL A 487 -25.05 27.71 -39.71
C VAL A 487 -25.93 26.72 -40.50
N GLU A 488 -25.39 25.58 -40.92
CA GLU A 488 -26.10 24.55 -41.67
C GLU A 488 -25.94 23.18 -41.04
N VAL A 489 -27.05 22.43 -40.94
CA VAL A 489 -27.07 21.04 -40.44
C VAL A 489 -27.74 20.14 -41.46
N GLY A 490 -27.24 18.93 -41.66
CA GLY A 490 -27.82 18.02 -42.66
C GLY A 490 -27.36 16.58 -42.60
N PHE A 491 -27.77 15.84 -43.64
CA PHE A 491 -27.44 14.44 -43.92
C PHE A 491 -26.50 14.39 -45.12
N PHE A 492 -25.28 13.91 -44.89
CA PHE A 492 -24.29 13.62 -45.90
C PHE A 492 -24.31 12.13 -46.24
N ILE A 493 -24.62 11.76 -47.48
CA ILE A 493 -24.74 10.36 -47.92
C ILE A 493 -24.21 10.21 -49.35
N GLY A 494 -23.35 9.20 -49.56
CA GLY A 494 -22.81 8.91 -50.89
C GLY A 494 -21.97 10.07 -51.45
N ASN A 495 -21.07 10.59 -50.60
CA ASN A 495 -20.15 11.69 -50.89
C ASN A 495 -20.82 13.04 -51.25
N ALA A 496 -22.06 13.28 -50.81
CA ALA A 496 -22.76 14.55 -51.02
C ALA A 496 -23.75 14.87 -49.90
N TRP A 497 -24.05 16.15 -49.69
CA TRP A 497 -25.13 16.60 -48.80
C TRP A 497 -26.47 16.44 -49.52
N ARG A 498 -27.27 15.45 -49.09
CA ARG A 498 -28.55 15.11 -49.74
C ARG A 498 -29.73 15.92 -49.21
N LEU A 499 -29.64 16.32 -47.95
CA LEU A 499 -30.65 17.12 -47.26
C LEU A 499 -29.95 17.99 -46.21
N PHE A 500 -30.21 19.29 -46.21
CA PHE A 500 -29.75 20.17 -45.14
C PHE A 500 -30.69 21.36 -44.94
N VAL A 501 -30.60 21.96 -43.75
CA VAL A 501 -31.34 23.16 -43.38
C VAL A 501 -30.34 24.23 -42.98
N ASN A 502 -30.55 25.46 -43.45
CA ASN A 502 -29.74 26.61 -43.09
C ASN A 502 -30.40 27.44 -41.97
N ALA A 503 -29.68 28.46 -41.48
CA ALA A 503 -30.18 29.34 -40.41
C ALA A 503 -31.48 30.09 -40.73
N SER A 504 -31.84 30.29 -42.01
CA SER A 504 -33.11 30.93 -42.39
C SER A 504 -34.31 29.98 -42.38
N GLY A 505 -34.06 28.69 -42.14
CA GLY A 505 -35.04 27.62 -42.19
C GLY A 505 -35.34 27.12 -43.60
N ALA A 506 -34.53 27.48 -44.59
CA ALA A 506 -34.66 26.94 -45.95
C ALA A 506 -34.14 25.49 -45.98
N VAL A 507 -35.01 24.59 -46.42
CA VAL A 507 -34.68 23.17 -46.61
C VAL A 507 -34.15 22.98 -48.03
N HIS A 508 -32.95 22.42 -48.16
CA HIS A 508 -32.33 22.08 -49.42
C HIS A 508 -32.31 20.56 -49.56
N ALA A 509 -32.91 20.05 -50.63
CA ALA A 509 -32.91 18.65 -50.99
C ALA A 509 -32.83 18.49 -52.51
N ASP A 510 -32.20 17.42 -52.98
CA ASP A 510 -32.09 17.13 -54.43
C ASP A 510 -33.48 16.95 -55.09
N SER A 511 -34.43 16.32 -54.39
CA SER A 511 -35.82 16.14 -54.87
C SER A 511 -36.79 15.76 -53.74
N PHE A 512 -38.04 16.20 -53.83
CA PHE A 512 -39.15 15.72 -53.00
C PHE A 512 -40.15 14.96 -53.89
N LEU A 513 -40.39 13.68 -53.60
CA LEU A 513 -41.27 12.81 -54.39
C LEU A 513 -42.63 12.63 -53.70
N PRO A 514 -43.68 13.38 -54.08
CA PRO A 514 -45.01 13.18 -53.52
C PRO A 514 -45.68 11.94 -54.11
N PHE A 515 -46.09 10.99 -53.27
CA PHE A 515 -46.86 9.83 -53.72
C PHE A 515 -48.27 10.22 -54.17
N SER A 516 -48.70 9.72 -55.33
CA SER A 516 -50.01 10.06 -55.94
C SER A 516 -50.78 8.82 -56.45
N ASP A 517 -50.46 7.63 -55.94
CA ASP A 517 -51.06 6.35 -56.34
C ASP A 517 -52.56 6.29 -55.99
N LYS A 518 -53.40 5.78 -56.90
CA LYS A 518 -54.86 5.69 -56.72
C LYS A 518 -55.25 4.84 -55.50
N ARG A 519 -54.47 3.81 -55.15
CA ARG A 519 -54.74 2.92 -54.01
C ARG A 519 -54.64 3.64 -52.66
N LEU A 520 -53.92 4.75 -52.61
CA LEU A 520 -53.75 5.59 -51.42
C LEU A 520 -54.84 6.67 -51.31
N LYS A 521 -55.84 6.67 -52.20
CA LYS A 521 -56.87 7.72 -52.30
C LYS A 521 -58.27 7.15 -52.28
N THR A 522 -59.17 7.82 -51.57
CA THR A 522 -60.62 7.55 -51.55
C THR A 522 -61.38 8.84 -51.87
N ASN A 523 -62.69 8.74 -52.11
CA ASN A 523 -63.56 9.91 -52.38
C ASN A 523 -63.03 10.84 -53.50
N ILE A 524 -62.54 10.24 -54.60
CA ILE A 524 -61.94 11.00 -55.71
C ILE A 524 -63.05 11.66 -56.53
N THR A 525 -63.16 12.98 -56.43
CA THR A 525 -64.10 13.80 -57.22
C THR A 525 -63.34 14.80 -58.10
N PRO A 526 -63.80 15.07 -59.34
CA PRO A 526 -63.20 16.10 -60.18
C PRO A 526 -63.32 17.50 -59.58
N LEU A 527 -62.27 18.31 -59.68
CA LEU A 527 -62.30 19.72 -59.28
C LEU A 527 -63.20 20.51 -60.23
N LYS A 528 -63.92 21.51 -59.70
CA LYS A 528 -64.83 22.37 -60.46
C LYS A 528 -64.60 23.83 -60.10
N ASN A 529 -64.93 24.74 -61.01
CA ASN A 529 -64.82 26.20 -60.83
C ASN A 529 -63.38 26.68 -60.57
N SER A 530 -62.38 25.90 -61.00
CA SER A 530 -60.98 26.21 -60.71
C SER A 530 -60.55 27.51 -61.39
N LEU A 531 -61.03 27.78 -62.62
CA LEU A 531 -60.73 29.02 -63.34
C LEU A 531 -61.31 30.25 -62.64
N ILE A 532 -62.54 30.14 -62.12
CA ILE A 532 -63.22 31.27 -61.46
C ILE A 532 -62.49 31.63 -60.16
N HIS A 533 -62.06 30.64 -59.38
CA HIS A 533 -61.33 30.88 -58.14
C HIS A 533 -59.91 31.37 -58.41
N LEU A 534 -59.16 30.75 -59.33
CA LEU A 534 -57.80 31.18 -59.65
C LEU A 534 -57.73 32.60 -60.24
N ARG A 535 -58.75 33.05 -60.97
CA ARG A 535 -58.84 34.43 -61.46
C ARG A 535 -58.89 35.50 -60.35
N LYS A 536 -59.23 35.10 -59.13
CA LYS A 536 -59.27 36.00 -57.96
C LYS A 536 -57.98 35.95 -57.12
N VAL A 537 -57.11 34.97 -57.35
CA VAL A 537 -55.81 34.88 -56.68
C VAL A 537 -54.79 35.71 -57.44
N SER A 538 -54.06 36.58 -56.75
CA SER A 538 -53.00 37.39 -57.34
C SER A 538 -51.61 36.84 -57.04
N GLY A 539 -50.69 36.97 -58.01
CA GLY A 539 -49.27 36.70 -57.81
C GLY A 539 -48.54 37.98 -57.39
N TYR A 540 -47.63 37.86 -56.44
CA TYR A 540 -46.92 38.99 -55.84
C TYR A 540 -45.41 38.77 -55.87
N HIS A 541 -44.68 39.87 -56.02
CA HIS A 541 -43.28 39.95 -55.60
C HIS A 541 -43.23 40.53 -54.19
N TYR A 542 -42.40 39.95 -53.33
CA TYR A 542 -42.27 40.42 -51.94
C TYR A 542 -40.87 40.19 -51.38
N ASN A 543 -40.53 40.96 -50.35
CA ASN A 543 -39.35 40.73 -49.50
C ASN A 543 -39.82 40.36 -48.10
N TRP A 544 -39.09 39.47 -47.44
CA TRP A 544 -39.41 39.09 -46.06
C TRP A 544 -39.11 40.23 -45.08
N LYS A 545 -40.11 40.59 -44.26
CA LYS A 545 -39.92 41.52 -43.14
C LYS A 545 -39.07 40.91 -42.02
N ASP A 546 -39.24 39.62 -41.74
CA ASP A 546 -38.49 38.87 -40.72
C ASP A 546 -36.99 38.86 -41.02
N GLN A 547 -36.18 39.34 -40.08
CA GLN A 547 -34.72 39.45 -40.21
C GLN A 547 -34.02 38.11 -40.41
N ASN A 548 -34.63 37.01 -39.97
CA ASN A 548 -34.08 35.66 -40.07
C ASN A 548 -34.43 34.96 -41.38
N LYS A 549 -35.18 35.61 -42.29
CA LYS A 549 -35.54 35.07 -43.60
C LYS A 549 -34.68 35.67 -44.71
N ASP A 550 -34.63 34.98 -45.84
CA ASP A 550 -33.92 35.46 -47.03
C ASP A 550 -34.40 36.87 -47.41
N LYS A 551 -33.45 37.78 -47.65
CA LYS A 551 -33.74 39.17 -48.00
C LYS A 551 -33.86 39.40 -49.52
N GLY A 552 -33.51 38.39 -50.32
CA GLY A 552 -33.74 38.40 -51.75
C GLY A 552 -35.22 38.60 -52.11
N LEU A 553 -35.47 39.12 -53.32
CA LEU A 553 -36.81 39.27 -53.86
C LEU A 553 -37.42 37.89 -54.09
N GLN A 554 -38.60 37.65 -53.53
CA GLN A 554 -39.36 36.41 -53.64
C GLN A 554 -40.57 36.62 -54.53
N THR A 555 -41.10 35.53 -55.09
CA THR A 555 -42.34 35.52 -55.87
C THR A 555 -43.25 34.44 -55.32
N GLY A 556 -44.54 34.75 -55.17
CA GLY A 556 -45.51 33.79 -54.67
C GLY A 556 -46.91 34.38 -54.54
N VAL A 557 -47.72 33.74 -53.71
CA VAL A 557 -49.09 34.17 -53.39
C VAL A 557 -49.23 34.47 -51.91
N ILE A 558 -50.26 35.23 -51.54
CA ILE A 558 -50.58 35.53 -50.14
C ILE A 558 -51.51 34.45 -49.59
N ALA A 559 -51.11 33.80 -48.50
CA ALA A 559 -51.82 32.64 -47.96
C ALA A 559 -53.26 32.97 -47.53
N GLN A 560 -53.52 34.16 -47.01
CA GLN A 560 -54.86 34.61 -46.61
C GLN A 560 -55.81 34.70 -47.81
N GLU A 561 -55.34 35.16 -48.97
CA GLU A 561 -56.15 35.23 -50.20
C GLU A 561 -56.42 33.83 -50.75
N VAL A 562 -55.42 32.94 -50.71
CA VAL A 562 -55.60 31.55 -51.14
C VAL A 562 -56.59 30.82 -50.23
N GLU A 563 -56.55 31.06 -48.92
CA GLU A 563 -57.42 30.37 -47.96
C GLU A 563 -58.90 30.68 -48.17
N GLU A 564 -59.24 31.91 -48.56
CA GLU A 564 -60.64 32.29 -48.83
C GLU A 564 -61.25 31.48 -49.99
N LEU A 565 -60.41 31.09 -50.97
CA LEU A 565 -60.85 30.48 -52.23
C LEU A 565 -60.52 28.98 -52.33
N PHE A 566 -59.47 28.55 -51.64
CA PHE A 566 -58.89 27.21 -51.58
C PHE A 566 -58.44 26.90 -50.13
N PRO A 567 -59.37 26.84 -49.16
CA PRO A 567 -59.02 26.61 -47.75
C PRO A 567 -58.26 25.30 -47.53
N GLU A 568 -58.49 24.28 -48.36
CA GLU A 568 -57.79 23.00 -48.34
C GLU A 568 -56.30 23.07 -48.71
N LEU A 569 -55.88 24.16 -49.36
CA LEU A 569 -54.50 24.38 -49.77
C LEU A 569 -53.71 25.24 -48.79
N VAL A 570 -54.35 25.75 -47.74
CA VAL A 570 -53.70 26.59 -46.74
C VAL A 570 -53.69 25.88 -45.40
N SER A 571 -52.49 25.80 -44.83
CA SER A 571 -52.28 25.28 -43.49
C SER A 571 -51.93 26.43 -42.55
N THR A 572 -52.44 26.40 -41.32
CA THR A 572 -52.09 27.38 -40.29
C THR A 572 -51.19 26.70 -39.26
N ALA A 573 -49.99 27.22 -39.10
CA ALA A 573 -49.03 26.74 -38.10
C ALA A 573 -49.47 27.12 -36.68
N GLN A 574 -48.88 26.49 -35.66
CA GLN A 574 -49.22 26.74 -34.25
C GLN A 574 -49.05 28.20 -33.80
N ASN A 575 -48.13 28.94 -34.44
CA ASN A 575 -47.90 30.35 -34.18
C ASN A 575 -48.84 31.29 -34.96
N GLY A 576 -49.85 30.73 -35.66
CA GLY A 576 -50.82 31.47 -36.45
C GLY A 576 -50.37 31.85 -37.86
N TYR A 577 -49.12 31.57 -38.26
CA TYR A 577 -48.68 31.82 -39.63
C TYR A 577 -49.29 30.82 -40.62
N LYS A 578 -49.64 31.31 -41.80
CA LYS A 578 -50.29 30.51 -42.86
C LYS A 578 -49.29 30.13 -43.93
N ALA A 579 -49.34 28.89 -44.39
CA ALA A 579 -48.49 28.34 -45.44
C ALA A 579 -49.33 27.72 -46.56
N VAL A 580 -48.95 27.99 -47.81
CA VAL A 580 -49.66 27.54 -49.00
C VAL A 580 -49.04 26.26 -49.55
N ASN A 581 -49.88 25.28 -49.88
CA ASN A 581 -49.51 24.11 -50.64
C ASN A 581 -49.48 24.44 -52.14
N TYR A 582 -48.35 24.96 -52.60
CA TYR A 582 -48.15 25.30 -54.01
C TYR A 582 -48.33 24.10 -54.96
N ASN A 583 -47.96 22.89 -54.54
CA ASN A 583 -48.17 21.68 -55.35
C ASN A 583 -49.65 21.36 -55.54
N GLY A 584 -50.49 21.67 -54.55
CA GLY A 584 -51.93 21.49 -54.63
C GLY A 584 -52.62 22.51 -55.56
N LEU A 585 -52.00 23.66 -55.84
CA LEU A 585 -52.49 24.58 -56.87
C LEU A 585 -52.33 24.02 -58.29
N ILE A 586 -51.38 23.10 -58.51
CA ILE A 586 -51.11 22.53 -59.84
C ILE A 586 -52.36 21.84 -60.42
N PRO A 587 -53.08 20.94 -59.70
CA PRO A 587 -54.36 20.40 -60.15
C PRO A 587 -55.41 21.46 -60.52
N HIS A 588 -55.54 22.53 -59.74
CA HIS A 588 -56.47 23.63 -60.07
C HIS A 588 -56.03 24.39 -61.33
N LEU A 589 -54.73 24.60 -61.52
CA LEU A 589 -54.19 25.19 -62.74
C LEU A 589 -54.49 24.30 -63.96
N ILE A 590 -54.34 22.98 -63.83
CA ILE A 590 -54.68 22.02 -64.88
C ILE A 590 -56.16 22.11 -65.26
N GLU A 591 -57.06 22.07 -64.28
CA GLU A 591 -58.51 22.16 -64.55
C GLU A 591 -58.93 23.56 -65.05
N ALA A 592 -58.28 24.63 -64.58
CA ALA A 592 -58.54 25.97 -65.09
C ALA A 592 -58.14 26.14 -66.56
N VAL A 593 -57.02 25.52 -66.98
CA VAL A 593 -56.63 25.50 -68.41
C VAL A 593 -57.66 24.73 -69.24
N LYS A 594 -58.16 23.59 -68.76
CA LYS A 594 -59.24 22.86 -69.45
C LYS A 594 -60.55 23.65 -69.53
N GLU A 595 -60.93 24.32 -68.44
CA GLU A 595 -62.11 25.20 -68.41
C GLU A 595 -61.96 26.38 -69.38
N LEU A 596 -60.74 26.93 -69.50
CA LEU A 596 -60.43 28.01 -70.44
C LEU A 596 -60.51 27.52 -71.89
N ASP A 597 -59.94 26.35 -72.19
CA ASP A 597 -59.95 25.74 -73.52
C ASP A 597 -61.38 25.49 -74.00
N LYS A 598 -62.24 24.93 -73.12
CA LYS A 598 -63.67 24.75 -73.40
C LYS A 598 -64.37 26.07 -73.74
N LYS A 599 -64.09 27.15 -72.99
CA LYS A 599 -64.63 28.48 -73.30
C LYS A 599 -64.16 28.98 -74.66
N THR A 600 -62.93 28.68 -75.07
CA THR A 600 -62.40 29.01 -76.39
C THR A 600 -63.10 28.22 -77.51
N GLU A 601 -63.39 26.94 -77.29
CA GLU A 601 -64.20 26.12 -78.22
C GLU A 601 -65.61 26.69 -78.36
N GLU A 602 -66.27 27.02 -77.25
CA GLU A 602 -67.61 27.63 -77.21
C GLU A 602 -67.63 28.96 -77.99
N ILE A 603 -66.64 29.84 -77.75
CA ILE A 603 -66.49 31.10 -78.49
C ILE A 603 -66.30 30.85 -79.98
N THR A 604 -65.53 29.82 -80.36
CA THR A 604 -65.27 29.49 -81.77
C THR A 604 -66.53 28.95 -82.46
N ALA A 605 -67.31 28.12 -81.78
CA ALA A 605 -68.60 27.64 -82.25
C ALA A 605 -69.61 28.79 -82.43
N LEU A 606 -69.71 29.67 -81.44
CA LEU A 606 -70.56 30.87 -81.52
C LEU A 606 -70.14 31.79 -82.66
N LYS A 607 -68.83 31.97 -82.90
CA LYS A 607 -68.34 32.74 -84.06
C LYS A 607 -68.75 32.10 -85.40
N LYS A 608 -68.74 30.76 -85.49
CA LYS A 608 -69.19 30.03 -86.69
C LYS A 608 -70.69 30.18 -86.91
N GLU A 609 -71.48 30.09 -85.85
CA GLU A 609 -72.92 30.31 -85.90
C GLU A 609 -73.26 31.75 -86.28
N LEU A 610 -72.58 32.74 -85.68
CA LEU A 610 -72.70 34.15 -86.04
C LEU A 610 -72.36 34.38 -87.52
N ALA A 611 -71.31 33.76 -88.04
CA ALA A 611 -70.96 33.85 -89.46
C ALA A 611 -72.06 33.27 -90.36
N SER A 612 -72.69 32.15 -89.95
CA SER A 612 -73.82 31.57 -90.69
C SER A 612 -75.06 32.46 -90.67
N MET A 613 -75.35 33.12 -89.54
CA MET A 613 -76.46 34.08 -89.43
C MET A 613 -76.21 35.33 -90.26
N GLN A 614 -74.98 35.84 -90.31
CA GLN A 614 -74.61 36.95 -91.17
C GLN A 614 -74.81 36.62 -92.66
N GLU A 615 -74.57 35.37 -93.05
CA GLU A 615 -74.79 34.92 -94.41
C GLU A 615 -76.28 34.76 -94.76
N VAL A 616 -77.10 34.30 -93.80
CA VAL A 616 -78.57 34.34 -93.94
C VAL A 616 -79.08 35.78 -94.03
N ALA A 617 -78.54 36.71 -93.24
CA ALA A 617 -78.90 38.12 -93.29
C ALA A 617 -78.56 38.78 -94.64
N LYS A 618 -77.40 38.44 -95.23
CA LYS A 618 -77.05 38.85 -96.61
C LYS A 618 -78.04 38.30 -97.65
N LYS A 619 -78.42 37.03 -97.53
CA LYS A 619 -79.42 36.43 -98.43
C LYS A 619 -80.80 37.06 -98.27
N LEU A 620 -81.19 37.40 -97.03
CA LEU A 620 -82.45 38.08 -96.74
C LEU A 620 -82.48 39.50 -97.32
N THR A 621 -81.39 40.26 -97.19
CA THR A 621 -81.26 41.59 -97.81
C THR A 621 -81.27 41.52 -99.34
N ALA A 622 -80.66 40.49 -99.94
CA ALA A 622 -80.76 40.24 -101.38
C ALA A 622 -82.18 39.85 -101.83
N LEU A 623 -82.90 39.08 -101.00
CA LEU A 623 -84.30 38.73 -101.24
C LEU A 623 -85.23 39.94 -101.10
N GLU A 624 -85.04 40.78 -100.08
CA GLU A 624 -85.76 42.04 -99.89
C GLU A 624 -85.55 42.97 -101.09
N ALA A 625 -84.32 43.06 -101.61
CA ALA A 625 -84.04 43.81 -102.85
C ALA A 625 -84.81 43.23 -104.05
N SER A 626 -84.84 41.91 -104.21
CA SER A 626 -85.58 41.24 -105.30
C SER A 626 -87.10 41.39 -105.18
N VAL A 627 -87.67 41.32 -103.98
CA VAL A 627 -89.11 41.55 -103.72
C VAL A 627 -89.48 43.01 -104.01
N LYS A 628 -88.59 43.96 -103.69
CA LYS A 628 -88.80 45.38 -104.00
C LYS A 628 -88.82 45.63 -105.52
N GLU A 629 -87.99 44.92 -106.29
CA GLU A 629 -88.05 44.93 -107.77
C GLU A 629 -89.35 44.29 -108.30
N LEU A 630 -89.83 43.21 -107.68
CA LEU A 630 -91.08 42.53 -108.06
C LEU A 630 -92.33 43.37 -107.80
N LEU A 631 -92.36 44.09 -106.67
CA LEU A 631 -93.42 45.07 -106.34
C LEU A 631 -93.38 46.29 -107.27
N ALA A 632 -92.20 46.73 -107.70
CA ALA A 632 -92.06 47.74 -108.75
C ALA A 632 -92.56 47.25 -110.13
N GLY A 633 -92.47 45.94 -110.39
CA GLY A 633 -93.04 45.28 -111.56
C GLY A 633 -94.57 45.19 -111.55
N GLN A 634 -95.19 44.88 -110.41
CA GLN A 634 -96.66 44.79 -110.29
C GLN A 634 -97.38 46.15 -110.43
N ALA A 635 -96.70 47.26 -110.12
CA ALA A 635 -97.22 48.61 -110.36
C ALA A 635 -97.32 48.97 -111.86
N ARG A 636 -96.63 48.24 -112.76
CA ARG A 636 -96.72 48.45 -114.23
C ARG A 636 -97.83 47.65 -114.91
N THR A 637 -98.44 46.66 -114.24
CA THR A 637 -99.44 45.76 -114.83
C THR A 637 -100.90 46.10 -114.52
N SER A 638 -101.20 47.05 -113.63
CA SER A 638 -102.58 47.47 -113.30
C SER A 638 -103.13 48.64 -114.13
N THR A 639 -102.40 49.13 -115.15
CA THR A 639 -102.84 50.23 -116.04
C THR A 639 -103.23 49.78 -117.45
N SER A 640 -103.31 48.47 -117.73
CA SER A 640 -103.61 47.95 -119.07
C SER A 640 -104.49 46.70 -119.03
N THR A 641 -105.77 46.84 -118.66
CA THR A 641 -106.94 46.12 -119.26
C THR A 641 -108.23 46.36 -118.45
N ALA A 642 -109.02 47.33 -118.89
CA ALA A 642 -110.50 47.42 -118.89
C ALA A 642 -110.87 48.82 -119.44
N LYS A 643 -110.93 49.05 -120.75
CA LYS A 643 -112.12 48.88 -121.61
C LYS A 643 -113.24 47.98 -121.11
#